data_AF-N2AMS7-F1
#
_entry.id   AF-N2AMS7-F1
#
_cell.length_a   1.000
_cell.length_b   1.000
_cell.length_c   1.000
_cell.angle_alpha   90.00
_cell.angle_beta   90.00
_cell.angle_gamma   90.00
#
_symmetry.space_group_name_H-M   'P 1'
#
loop_
_entity.id
_entity.type
_entity.pdbx_description
1 polymer ?
#
loop_
_entity_poly.entity_id
_entity_poly.type
_entity_poly.pdbx_seq_one_letter_code
_entity_poly.pdbx_strand_id
1 'polypeptide(L)'
;MNIFYAINHEWFIENERKVFEANGHHVYIPQMGQISIYTDRTLVNHMWMKKELIDKLERYRYGEEVLCREAISLINEHFDLVIMDYNRYLLQGCLLFCDIKMVMRPVGYFRRDTLLQKVIDDIGFWAVRLMERKWEQFRINVFMLERSRFIDKYYIGYPLYVQEYKETKGKEGKVLAIFNEVKTNERVNEKYQEFCKEFTDIPHVAAGKQLIPIYNNKELRNIDADAKFSEIIRQYKVLYYAPIEEEFPSYVFEAIAAGIPVVCKKEGILEIFSDIKFPGVCESLKECKRLCKKLCADDEYARLFVRKQYAFVEDIDQHNRTCEQEITEFCEEKNKNVMTKRIKKMGIVIPGKYSEEIADFSVMLAGAIAKGAALCGTELEVILAYMDHKSNKNQVCFREFCKTGQFVRTFKWEKIQDSRADILFQIQGYFGLKTQPSYIVANDSMNSFEDCDAILYMSDQLPGNLYAPQPYAVFINHYAKRYVPQIRHDALEKYGMENARIAAINFTIGKSVQREAVQYAGIEKSRVRILPWIFEIVEHNTSSSAAKRYGKYFVWLIDIYDNYKFIIETLSMYYEKGGSLTCVVLAKDIQRSETKNYVKMIRKMIKDSHIRNKHIRICKDMPKKEFGDILQNAKFVLFSGYSDHYGSKVAFQSAMLGVPMLSGGCDTVKELSDRMGLRTVFYDHSNQEQLQKLLFQEEKCVNESMAESCFHLEKYTVQNNNQCINLYKAVHNYLPI
;
A
#
# COMPACT_ATOMS: atom_id res chain seq x y z
N MET A 1 25.19 18.36 -9.28
CA MET A 1 24.11 17.65 -8.56
C MET A 1 23.94 16.26 -9.15
N ASN A 2 23.66 15.29 -8.32
CA ASN A 2 23.26 13.94 -8.69
C ASN A 2 21.73 13.84 -8.63
N ILE A 3 21.10 13.47 -9.73
CA ILE A 3 19.64 13.47 -9.90
C ILE A 3 19.16 12.02 -10.04
N PHE A 4 18.25 11.62 -9.17
CA PHE A 4 17.48 10.39 -9.30
C PHE A 4 16.23 10.67 -10.14
N TYR A 5 16.26 10.28 -11.40
CA TYR A 5 15.30 10.66 -12.43
C TYR A 5 14.35 9.51 -12.78
N ALA A 6 13.23 9.45 -12.07
CA ALA A 6 12.22 8.40 -12.14
C ALA A 6 10.96 8.84 -12.88
N ILE A 7 11.14 9.40 -14.09
CA ILE A 7 10.05 9.68 -15.03
C ILE A 7 10.00 8.56 -16.05
N ASN A 8 8.84 7.93 -16.22
CA ASN A 8 8.65 6.78 -17.09
C ASN A 8 8.05 7.19 -18.45
N HIS A 9 8.69 8.16 -19.11
CA HIS A 9 8.24 8.70 -20.39
C HIS A 9 9.43 8.91 -21.33
N GLU A 10 9.41 8.24 -22.48
CA GLU A 10 10.53 8.18 -23.44
C GLU A 10 11.02 9.58 -23.83
N TRP A 11 10.11 10.46 -24.25
CA TRP A 11 10.50 11.81 -24.67
C TRP A 11 11.21 12.59 -23.56
N PHE A 12 10.74 12.47 -22.30
CA PHE A 12 11.37 13.19 -21.19
C PHE A 12 12.74 12.61 -20.88
N ILE A 13 12.90 11.29 -20.95
CA ILE A 13 14.19 10.61 -20.77
C ILE A 13 15.19 11.01 -21.87
N GLU A 14 14.76 11.07 -23.13
CA GLU A 14 15.66 11.38 -24.26
C GLU A 14 16.09 12.85 -24.31
N ASN A 15 15.27 13.75 -23.77
CA ASN A 15 15.39 15.19 -24.00
C ASN A 15 15.76 15.95 -22.72
N GLU A 16 15.04 15.76 -21.61
CA GLU A 16 15.33 16.50 -20.36
C GLU A 16 16.61 16.06 -19.69
N ARG A 17 16.90 14.77 -19.74
CA ARG A 17 18.18 14.26 -19.24
C ARG A 17 19.35 14.98 -19.89
N LYS A 18 19.30 15.23 -21.21
CA LYS A 18 20.37 15.92 -21.93
C LYS A 18 20.53 17.35 -21.46
N VAL A 19 19.43 18.04 -21.11
CA VAL A 19 19.47 19.38 -20.51
C VAL A 19 20.24 19.34 -19.20
N PHE A 20 19.86 18.43 -18.29
CA PHE A 20 20.55 18.29 -17.02
C PHE A 20 22.03 17.91 -17.19
N GLU A 21 22.34 16.99 -18.09
CA GLU A 21 23.73 16.59 -18.38
C GLU A 21 24.55 17.72 -19.03
N ALA A 22 23.97 18.50 -19.95
CA ALA A 22 24.61 19.65 -20.59
C ALA A 22 24.94 20.75 -19.57
N ASN A 23 24.14 20.88 -18.52
CA ASN A 23 24.35 21.79 -17.39
C ASN A 23 25.28 21.21 -16.31
N GLY A 24 25.91 20.06 -16.55
CA GLY A 24 26.89 19.45 -15.66
C GLY A 24 26.29 18.66 -14.49
N HIS A 25 25.01 18.30 -14.55
CA HIS A 25 24.39 17.39 -13.58
C HIS A 25 24.59 15.93 -13.98
N HIS A 26 24.56 15.04 -12.99
CA HIS A 26 24.69 13.61 -13.18
C HIS A 26 23.32 12.96 -12.99
N VAL A 27 22.80 12.31 -14.03
CA VAL A 27 21.44 11.74 -14.01
C VAL A 27 21.50 10.22 -13.90
N TYR A 28 20.75 9.65 -12.97
CA TYR A 28 20.46 8.22 -12.87
C TYR A 28 19.00 7.95 -13.19
N ILE A 29 18.73 6.95 -14.02
CA ILE A 29 17.37 6.57 -14.42
C ILE A 29 17.14 5.14 -13.91
N PRO A 30 16.29 4.95 -12.88
CA PRO A 30 16.07 3.64 -12.31
C PRO A 30 15.32 2.71 -13.26
N GLN A 31 15.40 1.41 -12.97
CA GLN A 31 14.49 0.45 -13.53
C GLN A 31 13.07 0.65 -13.00
N MET A 32 12.27 1.38 -13.77
CA MET A 32 10.84 1.39 -13.59
C MET A 32 10.24 0.11 -14.19
N GLY A 33 9.20 -0.42 -13.56
CA GLY A 33 8.39 -1.51 -14.12
C GLY A 33 7.80 -1.19 -15.49
N GLN A 34 7.04 -2.13 -16.08
CA GLN A 34 6.54 -2.09 -17.48
C GLN A 34 6.44 -0.65 -18.03
N ILE A 35 7.54 -0.24 -18.64
CA ILE A 35 7.74 1.07 -19.23
C ILE A 35 6.64 1.25 -20.27
N SER A 36 6.25 2.48 -20.60
CA SER A 36 5.54 2.74 -21.86
C SER A 36 6.40 2.28 -23.06
N ILE A 37 6.49 0.97 -23.28
CA ILE A 37 6.99 0.13 -24.38
C ILE A 37 8.33 0.51 -25.08
N TYR A 38 8.95 1.66 -24.83
CA TYR A 38 9.87 2.28 -25.81
C TYR A 38 11.17 2.88 -25.27
N THR A 39 11.50 2.79 -23.98
CA THR A 39 12.78 3.38 -23.54
C THR A 39 13.97 2.47 -23.90
N ASP A 40 14.76 2.90 -24.88
CA ASP A 40 16.05 2.29 -25.18
C ASP A 40 17.06 2.58 -24.05
N ARG A 41 17.35 1.55 -23.26
CA ARG A 41 18.33 1.64 -22.16
C ARG A 41 19.76 1.82 -22.60
N THR A 42 20.09 1.51 -23.85
CA THR A 42 21.46 1.72 -24.36
C THR A 42 21.84 3.20 -24.36
N LEU A 43 20.84 4.10 -24.29
CA LEU A 43 21.05 5.53 -24.18
C LEU A 43 21.58 5.96 -22.81
N VAL A 44 21.44 5.15 -21.76
CA VAL A 44 21.74 5.54 -20.37
C VAL A 44 23.14 5.07 -19.97
N ASN A 45 24.07 6.01 -19.84
CA ASN A 45 25.44 5.72 -19.46
C ASN A 45 25.74 6.25 -18.04
N HIS A 46 25.85 5.35 -17.06
CA HIS A 46 26.08 5.68 -15.65
C HIS A 46 27.57 5.67 -15.26
N MET A 47 28.50 6.05 -16.15
CA MET A 47 29.96 5.94 -15.89
C MET A 47 30.45 6.66 -14.63
N TRP A 48 29.69 7.64 -14.13
CA TRP A 48 30.01 8.39 -12.92
C TRP A 48 29.72 7.61 -11.61
N MET A 49 28.95 6.52 -11.68
CA MET A 49 28.52 5.73 -10.52
C MET A 49 29.23 4.38 -10.47
N LYS A 50 29.59 3.93 -9.26
CA LYS A 50 30.18 2.59 -9.06
C LYS A 50 29.15 1.51 -9.42
N LYS A 51 29.58 0.48 -10.16
CA LYS A 51 28.74 -0.66 -10.55
C LYS A 51 28.02 -1.31 -9.37
N GLU A 52 28.69 -1.47 -8.23
CA GLU A 52 28.09 -2.03 -7.01
C GLU A 52 26.88 -1.24 -6.50
N LEU A 53 26.88 0.09 -6.67
CA LEU A 53 25.76 0.93 -6.28
C LEU A 53 24.60 0.78 -7.28
N ILE A 54 24.89 0.73 -8.57
CA ILE A 54 23.90 0.43 -9.61
C ILE A 54 23.25 -0.93 -9.32
N ASP A 55 24.05 -1.96 -9.08
CA ASP A 55 23.58 -3.32 -8.75
C ASP A 55 22.75 -3.36 -7.46
N LYS A 56 22.90 -2.39 -6.54
CA LYS A 56 22.05 -2.25 -5.34
C LYS A 56 20.74 -1.55 -5.67
N LEU A 57 20.78 -0.44 -6.39
CA LEU A 57 19.59 0.31 -6.80
C LEU A 57 18.68 -0.57 -7.68
N GLU A 58 19.26 -1.31 -8.63
CA GLU A 58 18.51 -2.18 -9.56
C GLU A 58 17.87 -3.42 -8.91
N ARG A 59 18.14 -3.71 -7.63
CA ARG A 59 17.41 -4.76 -6.88
C ARG A 59 15.97 -4.38 -6.59
N TYR A 60 15.68 -3.08 -6.57
CA TYR A 60 14.35 -2.56 -6.27
C TYR A 60 13.58 -2.31 -7.56
N ARG A 61 12.31 -2.73 -7.56
CA ARG A 61 11.42 -2.48 -8.70
C ARG A 61 10.68 -1.18 -8.50
N TYR A 62 11.34 -0.08 -8.84
CA TYR A 62 10.75 1.25 -8.73
C TYR A 62 9.44 1.28 -9.52
N GLY A 63 8.36 1.59 -8.82
CA GLY A 63 7.03 1.67 -9.40
C GLY A 63 6.21 0.39 -9.54
N GLU A 64 6.73 -0.78 -9.12
CA GLU A 64 5.94 -2.02 -9.03
C GLU A 64 5.67 -2.47 -7.58
N GLU A 65 6.47 -1.98 -6.62
CA GLU A 65 6.40 -2.43 -5.23
C GLU A 65 6.64 -1.31 -4.22
N VAL A 66 6.07 -1.47 -3.02
CA VAL A 66 6.33 -0.56 -1.89
C VAL A 66 7.83 -0.53 -1.57
N LEU A 67 8.41 0.65 -1.73
CA LEU A 67 9.81 0.90 -1.42
C LEU A 67 10.02 0.92 0.10
N CYS A 68 11.00 0.15 0.57
CA CYS A 68 11.42 0.19 1.96
C CYS A 68 12.40 1.33 2.22
N ARG A 69 12.61 1.65 3.50
CA ARG A 69 13.58 2.63 3.96
C ARG A 69 14.99 2.40 3.42
N GLU A 70 15.42 1.14 3.28
CA GLU A 70 16.74 0.79 2.74
C GLU A 70 16.91 1.31 1.30
N ALA A 71 15.91 1.10 0.44
CA ALA A 71 15.92 1.58 -0.94
C ALA A 71 16.02 3.11 -1.00
N ILE A 72 15.23 3.81 -0.17
CA ILE A 72 15.25 5.27 -0.12
C ILE A 72 16.53 5.81 0.54
N SER A 73 17.13 5.07 1.46
CA SER A 73 18.41 5.47 2.08
C SER A 73 19.54 5.50 1.07
N LEU A 74 19.56 4.56 0.11
CA LEU A 74 20.49 4.61 -1.02
C LEU A 74 20.27 5.86 -1.89
N ILE A 75 19.02 6.30 -2.04
CA ILE A 75 18.70 7.53 -2.76
C ILE A 75 19.22 8.75 -1.97
N ASN A 76 18.90 8.84 -0.68
CA ASN A 76 19.33 9.92 0.19
C ASN A 76 20.87 10.05 0.27
N GLU A 77 21.60 8.94 0.21
CA GLU A 77 23.07 8.92 0.33
C GLU A 77 23.79 9.42 -0.93
N HIS A 78 23.21 9.19 -2.11
CA HIS A 78 23.93 9.36 -3.38
C HIS A 78 23.36 10.42 -4.31
N PHE A 79 22.18 10.96 -4.01
CA PHE A 79 21.49 11.93 -4.85
C PHE A 79 21.14 13.20 -4.08
N ASP A 80 21.08 14.31 -4.80
CA ASP A 80 20.70 15.62 -4.26
C ASP A 80 19.21 15.93 -4.52
N LEU A 81 18.67 15.36 -5.60
CA LEU A 81 17.33 15.63 -6.10
C LEU A 81 16.67 14.36 -6.62
N VAL A 82 15.42 14.13 -6.23
CA VAL A 82 14.52 13.15 -6.87
C VAL A 82 13.58 13.89 -7.81
N ILE A 83 13.61 13.54 -9.09
CA ILE A 83 12.59 13.95 -10.06
C ILE A 83 11.77 12.70 -10.38
N MET A 84 10.46 12.75 -10.19
CA MET A 84 9.61 11.57 -10.39
C MET A 84 8.29 11.91 -11.05
N ASP A 85 7.82 10.99 -11.88
CA ASP A 85 6.43 10.97 -12.32
C ASP A 85 5.50 10.55 -11.17
N TYR A 86 4.19 10.73 -11.34
CA TYR A 86 3.22 10.13 -10.43
C TYR A 86 3.28 8.60 -10.54
N ASN A 87 3.98 8.01 -9.59
CA ASN A 87 3.88 6.60 -9.29
C ASN A 87 3.62 6.42 -7.80
N ARG A 88 2.50 5.77 -7.46
CA ARG A 88 2.07 5.64 -6.06
C ARG A 88 3.10 5.00 -5.13
N TYR A 89 3.87 4.02 -5.58
CA TYR A 89 4.84 3.34 -4.72
C TYR A 89 6.09 4.18 -4.48
N LEU A 90 6.58 4.82 -5.55
CA LEU A 90 7.72 5.71 -5.45
C LEU A 90 7.37 6.94 -4.61
N LEU A 91 6.23 7.59 -4.90
CA LEU A 91 5.73 8.73 -4.14
C LEU A 91 5.55 8.36 -2.67
N GLN A 92 4.91 7.23 -2.36
CA GLN A 92 4.78 6.75 -0.98
C GLN A 92 6.14 6.58 -0.30
N GLY A 93 7.08 5.86 -0.91
CA GLY A 93 8.42 5.66 -0.33
C GLY A 93 9.15 6.97 -0.09
N CYS A 94 9.10 7.88 -1.06
CA CYS A 94 9.70 9.20 -0.97
C CYS A 94 9.06 10.05 0.14
N LEU A 95 7.73 10.11 0.23
CA LEU A 95 7.05 10.86 1.28
C LEU A 95 7.36 10.35 2.70
N LEU A 96 7.57 9.04 2.85
CA LEU A 96 7.87 8.44 4.16
C LEU A 96 9.33 8.59 4.56
N PHE A 97 10.29 8.48 3.63
CA PHE A 97 11.71 8.29 3.97
C PHE A 97 12.71 9.18 3.22
N CYS A 98 12.30 9.90 2.18
CA CYS A 98 13.22 10.73 1.41
C CYS A 98 13.51 12.03 2.18
N ASP A 99 14.80 12.30 2.40
CA ASP A 99 15.26 13.48 3.14
C ASP A 99 15.86 14.57 2.22
N ILE A 100 16.01 14.24 0.94
CA ILE A 100 16.50 15.15 -0.10
C ILE A 100 15.33 15.87 -0.81
N LYS A 101 15.66 16.80 -1.71
CA LYS A 101 14.65 17.55 -2.45
C LYS A 101 13.95 16.65 -3.47
N MET A 102 12.67 16.93 -3.71
CA MET A 102 11.79 16.15 -4.57
C MET A 102 10.99 17.09 -5.47
N VAL A 103 10.97 16.77 -6.76
CA VAL A 103 10.09 17.39 -7.75
C VAL A 103 9.21 16.29 -8.34
N MET A 104 7.91 16.38 -8.08
CA MET A 104 6.93 15.52 -8.71
C MET A 104 6.43 16.17 -9.99
N ARG A 105 6.62 15.50 -11.11
CA ARG A 105 6.22 15.94 -12.44
C ARG A 105 5.25 14.92 -13.02
N PRO A 106 3.97 14.97 -12.69
CA PRO A 106 3.00 14.02 -13.22
C PRO A 106 2.89 14.15 -14.75
N VAL A 107 3.12 13.05 -15.46
CA VAL A 107 3.10 12.93 -16.92
C VAL A 107 1.92 12.08 -17.34
N GLY A 108 0.88 12.74 -17.85
CA GLY A 108 -0.35 12.07 -18.27
C GLY A 108 -1.11 11.42 -17.10
N TYR A 109 -2.29 10.86 -17.40
CA TYR A 109 -3.08 10.00 -16.49
C TYR A 109 -3.97 10.63 -15.43
N PHE A 110 -4.64 11.75 -15.71
CA PHE A 110 -5.86 12.07 -14.97
C PHE A 110 -7.05 12.37 -15.88
N ARG A 111 -7.53 11.32 -16.58
CA ARG A 111 -8.67 11.40 -17.52
C ARG A 111 -9.96 11.99 -16.89
N ARG A 112 -10.10 11.96 -15.54
CA ARG A 112 -11.35 12.33 -14.82
C ARG A 112 -11.17 12.88 -13.39
N ASP A 113 -9.98 12.83 -12.82
CA ASP A 113 -9.74 13.15 -11.41
C ASP A 113 -8.64 14.21 -11.29
N THR A 114 -8.56 14.88 -10.14
CA THR A 114 -7.41 15.74 -9.84
C THR A 114 -6.21 14.90 -9.39
N LEU A 115 -4.99 15.44 -9.52
CA LEU A 115 -3.79 14.81 -8.96
C LEU A 115 -3.98 14.48 -7.48
N LEU A 116 -4.57 15.40 -6.72
CA LEU A 116 -4.86 15.21 -5.30
C LEU A 116 -5.86 14.08 -5.05
N GLN A 117 -6.94 14.02 -5.83
CA GLN A 117 -7.91 12.93 -5.72
C GLN A 117 -7.24 11.58 -5.99
N LYS A 118 -6.38 11.51 -7.01
CA LYS A 118 -5.64 10.29 -7.32
C LYS A 118 -4.71 9.86 -6.18
N VAL A 119 -3.98 10.79 -5.57
CA VAL A 119 -3.11 10.53 -4.41
C VAL A 119 -3.93 9.98 -3.23
N ILE A 120 -5.11 10.57 -2.96
CA ILE A 120 -5.99 10.13 -1.87
C ILE A 120 -6.54 8.72 -2.13
N ASP A 121 -6.97 8.44 -3.36
CA ASP A 121 -7.56 7.15 -3.71
C ASP A 121 -6.51 6.01 -3.74
N ASP A 122 -5.28 6.30 -4.19
CA ASP A 122 -4.24 5.28 -4.35
C ASP A 122 -3.41 5.04 -3.08
N ILE A 123 -3.12 6.12 -2.34
CA ILE A 123 -2.16 6.12 -1.22
C ILE A 123 -2.86 6.46 0.09
N GLY A 124 -3.79 7.42 0.06
CA GLY A 124 -4.55 7.86 1.23
C GLY A 124 -4.30 9.32 1.60
N PHE A 125 -5.22 9.88 2.38
CA PHE A 125 -5.18 11.28 2.80
C PHE A 125 -3.90 11.67 3.56
N TRP A 126 -3.30 10.73 4.31
CA TRP A 126 -2.02 10.96 4.99
C TRP A 126 -0.89 11.36 4.04
N ALA A 127 -0.91 10.93 2.78
CA ALA A 127 0.11 11.27 1.80
C ALA A 127 0.08 12.76 1.45
N VAL A 128 -1.13 13.31 1.25
CA VAL A 128 -1.33 14.74 1.02
C VAL A 128 -0.82 15.55 2.22
N ARG A 129 -1.11 15.10 3.45
CA ARG A 129 -0.60 15.75 4.68
C ARG A 129 0.91 15.68 4.80
N LEU A 130 1.55 14.59 4.35
CA LEU A 130 3.01 14.52 4.30
C LEU A 130 3.59 15.44 3.24
N MET A 131 2.97 15.58 2.07
CA MET A 131 3.40 16.55 1.05
C MET A 131 3.41 17.98 1.63
N GLU A 132 2.37 18.35 2.38
CA GLU A 132 2.33 19.67 3.04
C GLU A 132 3.38 19.84 4.13
N ARG A 133 3.61 18.82 4.95
CA ARG A 133 4.63 18.86 6.00
C ARG A 133 6.04 18.95 5.41
N LYS A 134 6.25 18.30 4.25
CA LYS A 134 7.51 18.31 3.49
C LYS A 134 7.55 19.44 2.46
N TRP A 135 6.77 20.51 2.63
CA TRP A 135 6.71 21.58 1.65
C TRP A 135 8.05 22.23 1.34
N GLU A 136 9.06 22.24 2.22
CA GLU A 136 10.40 22.76 1.88
C GLU A 136 11.23 21.78 1.04
N GLN A 137 10.84 20.51 1.00
CA GLN A 137 11.53 19.42 0.31
C GLN A 137 10.76 18.93 -0.91
N PHE A 138 9.51 19.36 -1.10
CA PHE A 138 8.62 18.84 -2.11
C PHE A 138 8.07 19.98 -2.98
N ARG A 139 8.23 19.84 -4.29
CA ARG A 139 7.63 20.71 -5.30
C ARG A 139 6.88 19.87 -6.34
N ILE A 140 5.95 20.51 -7.02
CA ILE A 140 5.15 19.90 -8.06
C ILE A 140 5.33 20.73 -9.33
N ASN A 141 5.58 20.05 -10.44
CA ASN A 141 5.52 20.66 -11.75
C ASN A 141 4.39 20.00 -12.55
N VAL A 142 3.23 20.66 -12.65
CA VAL A 142 2.08 20.15 -13.40
C VAL A 142 1.96 20.95 -14.70
N PHE A 143 1.86 20.25 -15.83
CA PHE A 143 1.50 20.84 -17.13
C PHE A 143 0.00 21.03 -17.33
N MET A 144 -0.81 20.68 -16.36
CA MET A 144 -2.26 20.67 -16.51
C MET A 144 -2.87 21.94 -15.95
N LEU A 145 -4.02 22.31 -16.50
CA LEU A 145 -4.89 23.41 -16.07
C LEU A 145 -5.46 23.21 -14.65
N GLU A 146 -5.04 22.18 -13.90
CA GLU A 146 -5.44 21.99 -12.51
C GLU A 146 -4.75 23.03 -11.62
N ARG A 147 -5.32 24.25 -11.59
CA ARG A 147 -4.94 25.29 -10.63
C ARG A 147 -5.76 25.12 -9.36
N SER A 148 -5.22 24.36 -8.42
CA SER A 148 -5.69 24.35 -7.04
C SER A 148 -4.74 25.20 -6.18
N ARG A 149 -5.25 25.79 -5.09
CA ARG A 149 -4.40 26.52 -4.13
C ARG A 149 -3.25 25.66 -3.61
N PHE A 150 -3.45 24.35 -3.53
CA PHE A 150 -2.42 23.39 -3.17
C PHE A 150 -1.32 23.33 -4.23
N ILE A 151 -1.67 23.14 -5.51
CA ILE A 151 -0.71 23.07 -6.61
C ILE A 151 0.03 24.41 -6.74
N ASP A 152 -0.68 25.53 -6.72
CA ASP A 152 -0.08 26.87 -6.84
C ASP A 152 0.96 27.13 -5.73
N LYS A 153 0.70 26.63 -4.51
CA LYS A 153 1.62 26.80 -3.37
C LYS A 153 2.91 25.99 -3.52
N TYR A 154 2.85 24.83 -4.18
CA TYR A 154 4.00 23.92 -4.33
C TYR A 154 4.56 23.90 -5.75
N TYR A 155 4.08 24.78 -6.63
CA TYR A 155 4.49 24.85 -8.01
C TYR A 155 5.99 25.19 -8.11
N ILE A 156 6.67 24.57 -9.07
CA ILE A 156 7.98 24.98 -9.54
C ILE A 156 7.98 24.98 -11.06
N GLY A 157 8.63 25.97 -11.67
CA GLY A 157 8.93 25.94 -13.09
C GLY A 157 9.82 24.72 -13.41
N TYR A 158 9.76 24.24 -14.64
CA TYR A 158 10.59 23.12 -15.03
C TYR A 158 10.95 23.21 -16.52
N PRO A 159 12.23 22.99 -16.88
CA PRO A 159 12.70 23.18 -18.24
C PRO A 159 12.05 22.20 -19.24
N LEU A 160 11.71 22.72 -20.40
CA LEU A 160 11.20 22.01 -21.57
C LEU A 160 12.26 21.98 -22.66
N TYR A 161 12.83 20.82 -22.93
CA TYR A 161 13.76 20.72 -24.03
C TYR A 161 13.06 20.79 -25.39
N VAL A 162 13.56 21.65 -26.28
CA VAL A 162 13.21 21.64 -27.70
C VAL A 162 14.44 21.25 -28.49
N GLN A 163 14.32 20.26 -29.37
CA GLN A 163 15.45 19.83 -30.21
C GLN A 163 15.93 20.97 -31.11
N GLU A 164 17.23 20.98 -31.42
CA GLU A 164 17.81 21.91 -32.38
C GLU A 164 17.06 21.88 -33.71
N TYR A 165 16.78 23.08 -34.22
CA TYR A 165 16.07 23.27 -35.46
C TYR A 165 16.82 22.70 -36.65
N LYS A 166 16.13 21.85 -37.40
CA LYS A 166 16.56 21.38 -38.70
C LYS A 166 15.54 21.83 -39.72
N GLU A 167 15.91 22.77 -40.58
CA GLU A 167 15.05 23.22 -41.67
C GLU A 167 14.82 22.04 -42.63
N THR A 168 13.68 21.37 -42.49
CA THR A 168 13.23 20.32 -43.41
C THR A 168 11.92 20.71 -44.07
N LYS A 169 11.79 20.40 -45.36
CA LYS A 169 10.53 20.55 -46.08
C LYS A 169 9.70 19.27 -45.93
N GLY A 170 8.45 19.44 -45.48
CA GLY A 170 7.42 18.41 -45.58
C GLY A 170 7.24 17.95 -47.03
N LYS A 171 7.18 16.63 -47.26
CA LYS A 171 7.16 16.04 -48.61
C LYS A 171 5.77 16.02 -49.26
N GLU A 172 4.72 15.84 -48.46
CA GLU A 172 3.33 15.79 -48.91
C GLU A 172 2.60 17.11 -48.60
N GLY A 173 1.87 17.64 -49.58
CA GLY A 173 1.02 18.85 -49.43
C GLY A 173 -0.24 18.63 -48.58
N LYS A 174 -0.14 17.88 -47.49
CA LYS A 174 -1.25 17.48 -46.61
C LYS A 174 -1.03 17.98 -45.19
N VAL A 175 -2.14 18.13 -44.46
CA VAL A 175 -2.17 18.37 -43.02
C VAL A 175 -2.15 17.05 -42.26
N LEU A 176 -1.32 16.94 -41.23
CA LEU A 176 -1.33 15.82 -40.27
C LEU A 176 -2.07 16.25 -39.00
N ALA A 177 -2.95 15.40 -38.48
CA ALA A 177 -3.53 15.56 -37.15
C ALA A 177 -3.33 14.27 -36.35
N ILE A 178 -2.97 14.38 -35.06
CA ILE A 178 -2.69 13.23 -34.20
C ILE A 178 -3.87 12.96 -33.24
N PHE A 179 -4.43 11.75 -33.29
CA PHE A 179 -5.52 11.28 -32.43
C PHE A 179 -5.25 9.85 -31.97
N ASN A 180 -4.82 9.68 -30.71
CA ASN A 180 -4.60 8.36 -30.11
C ASN A 180 -5.92 7.80 -29.56
N GLU A 181 -6.10 6.47 -29.63
CA GLU A 181 -7.19 5.78 -28.93
C GLU A 181 -8.62 6.25 -29.29
N VAL A 182 -8.87 6.65 -30.54
CA VAL A 182 -10.15 7.21 -31.01
C VAL A 182 -11.35 6.33 -30.65
N LYS A 183 -11.22 4.99 -30.71
CA LYS A 183 -12.32 4.07 -30.35
C LYS A 183 -12.53 3.88 -28.85
N THR A 184 -11.49 4.06 -28.05
CA THR A 184 -11.51 3.75 -26.61
C THR A 184 -11.59 4.99 -25.74
N ASN A 185 -11.40 6.17 -26.32
CA ASN A 185 -11.53 7.46 -25.66
C ASN A 185 -12.60 8.33 -26.34
N GLU A 186 -13.71 8.54 -25.62
CA GLU A 186 -14.86 9.32 -26.08
C GLU A 186 -14.51 10.78 -26.41
N ARG A 187 -13.71 11.45 -25.59
CA ARG A 187 -13.28 12.84 -25.84
C ARG A 187 -12.39 12.94 -27.07
N VAL A 188 -11.47 11.99 -27.26
CA VAL A 188 -10.64 11.97 -28.46
C VAL A 188 -11.48 11.69 -29.70
N ASN A 189 -12.47 10.80 -29.60
CA ASN A 189 -13.42 10.56 -30.67
C ASN A 189 -14.18 11.83 -31.05
N GLU A 190 -14.72 12.57 -30.08
CA GLU A 190 -15.42 13.84 -30.33
C GLU A 190 -14.54 14.82 -31.11
N LYS A 191 -13.29 15.05 -30.66
CA LYS A 191 -12.33 15.93 -31.34
C LYS A 191 -11.96 15.42 -32.74
N TYR A 192 -11.80 14.10 -32.91
CA TYR A 192 -11.56 13.49 -34.22
C TYR A 192 -12.73 13.71 -35.18
N GLN A 193 -13.97 13.52 -34.72
CA GLN A 193 -15.17 13.75 -35.52
C GLN A 193 -15.32 15.24 -35.89
N GLU A 194 -15.02 16.16 -34.97
CA GLU A 194 -14.98 17.60 -35.25
C GLU A 194 -13.97 17.93 -36.35
N PHE A 195 -12.76 17.37 -36.26
CA PHE A 195 -11.71 17.54 -37.25
C PHE A 195 -12.11 17.02 -38.63
N CYS A 196 -12.61 15.78 -38.73
CA CYS A 196 -13.06 15.20 -40.00
C CYS A 196 -14.19 16.01 -40.65
N LYS A 197 -15.12 16.57 -39.87
CA LYS A 197 -16.20 17.42 -40.39
C LYS A 197 -15.67 18.75 -40.95
N GLU A 198 -14.75 19.40 -40.23
CA GLU A 198 -14.24 20.71 -40.61
C GLU A 198 -13.18 20.65 -41.73
N PHE A 199 -12.31 19.64 -41.78
CA PHE A 199 -11.15 19.60 -42.69
C PHE A 199 -11.43 18.97 -44.08
N THR A 200 -12.70 18.77 -44.45
CA THR A 200 -13.13 18.04 -45.67
C THR A 200 -12.63 18.58 -47.03
N ASP A 201 -12.39 19.88 -47.18
CA ASP A 201 -11.95 20.51 -48.44
C ASP A 201 -10.43 20.76 -48.53
N ILE A 202 -9.65 20.22 -47.59
CA ILE A 202 -8.19 20.27 -47.60
C ILE A 202 -7.59 18.87 -47.48
N PRO A 203 -6.53 18.53 -48.25
CA PRO A 203 -5.86 17.24 -48.12
C PRO A 203 -5.31 17.07 -46.70
N HIS A 204 -5.79 16.05 -45.98
CA HIS A 204 -5.40 15.79 -44.61
C HIS A 204 -5.28 14.30 -44.31
N VAL A 205 -4.61 13.97 -43.21
CA VAL A 205 -4.50 12.64 -42.63
C VAL A 205 -4.63 12.77 -41.12
N ALA A 206 -5.54 12.02 -40.53
CA ALA A 206 -5.51 11.73 -39.12
C ALA A 206 -4.60 10.50 -38.89
N ALA A 207 -3.76 10.54 -37.87
CA ALA A 207 -2.91 9.43 -37.50
C ALA A 207 -2.87 9.28 -35.98
N GLY A 208 -2.49 8.12 -35.48
CA GLY A 208 -2.31 7.93 -34.04
C GLY A 208 -2.36 6.47 -33.66
N LYS A 209 -1.86 6.16 -32.47
CA LYS A 209 -1.83 4.79 -31.96
C LYS A 209 -3.23 4.35 -31.55
N GLN A 210 -3.72 3.26 -32.12
CA GLN A 210 -5.04 2.71 -31.81
C GLN A 210 -4.92 1.37 -31.07
N LEU A 211 -5.52 1.27 -29.88
CA LEU A 211 -5.63 0.00 -29.15
C LEU A 211 -6.49 -1.03 -29.92
N ILE A 212 -7.54 -0.55 -30.56
CA ILE A 212 -8.43 -1.34 -31.41
C ILE A 212 -8.22 -0.87 -32.85
N PRO A 213 -7.68 -1.71 -33.75
CA PRO A 213 -7.49 -1.34 -35.15
C PRO A 213 -8.79 -0.82 -35.78
N ILE A 214 -8.65 0.24 -36.58
CA ILE A 214 -9.76 0.86 -37.29
C ILE A 214 -9.62 0.46 -38.75
N TYR A 215 -10.17 -0.71 -39.08
CA TYR A 215 -10.22 -1.19 -40.46
C TYR A 215 -11.14 -0.30 -41.31
N ASN A 216 -10.77 -0.08 -42.57
CA ASN A 216 -11.55 0.64 -43.60
C ASN A 216 -11.74 2.16 -43.42
N ASN A 217 -11.01 2.82 -42.52
CA ASN A 217 -10.99 4.28 -42.47
C ASN A 217 -9.76 4.82 -43.23
N LYS A 218 -9.97 5.34 -44.45
CA LYS A 218 -8.87 5.90 -45.27
C LYS A 218 -8.24 7.16 -44.66
N GLU A 219 -8.95 7.83 -43.76
CA GLU A 219 -8.56 9.11 -43.19
C GLU A 219 -7.80 8.95 -41.86
N LEU A 220 -7.89 7.79 -41.20
CA LEU A 220 -7.20 7.51 -39.93
C LEU A 220 -6.17 6.38 -40.10
N ARG A 221 -4.89 6.75 -40.11
CA ARG A 221 -3.76 5.81 -40.17
C ARG A 221 -3.34 5.38 -38.77
N ASN A 222 -3.27 4.06 -38.54
CA ASN A 222 -2.66 3.55 -37.32
C ASN A 222 -1.16 3.75 -37.40
N ILE A 223 -0.56 4.36 -36.37
CA ILE A 223 0.89 4.48 -36.26
C ILE A 223 1.38 3.21 -35.56
N ASP A 224 2.28 2.47 -36.23
CA ASP A 224 2.89 1.29 -35.63
C ASP A 224 3.66 1.66 -34.36
N ALA A 225 3.69 0.71 -33.42
CA ALA A 225 4.35 0.87 -32.14
C ALA A 225 5.80 1.39 -32.28
N ASP A 226 6.53 0.92 -33.28
CA ASP A 226 7.98 1.17 -33.41
C ASP A 226 8.30 2.37 -34.33
N ALA A 227 7.29 3.06 -34.86
CA ALA A 227 7.50 4.17 -35.78
C ALA A 227 7.84 5.46 -35.02
N LYS A 228 8.97 6.09 -35.34
CA LYS A 228 9.34 7.39 -34.77
C LYS A 228 8.41 8.48 -35.28
N PHE A 229 7.69 9.14 -34.37
CA PHE A 229 6.76 10.24 -34.69
C PHE A 229 7.44 11.32 -35.56
N SER A 230 8.66 11.71 -35.24
CA SER A 230 9.47 12.65 -36.02
C SER A 230 9.63 12.28 -37.51
N GLU A 231 9.69 10.99 -37.87
CA GLU A 231 9.79 10.56 -39.28
C GLU A 231 8.45 10.70 -40.00
N ILE A 232 7.35 10.40 -39.32
CA ILE A 232 5.99 10.55 -39.84
C ILE A 232 5.70 12.03 -40.06
N ILE A 233 5.97 12.88 -39.06
CA ILE A 233 5.69 14.33 -39.11
C ILE A 233 6.39 14.99 -40.32
N ARG A 234 7.65 14.61 -40.62
CA ARG A 234 8.42 15.12 -41.77
C ARG A 234 7.82 14.79 -43.14
N GLN A 235 6.85 13.87 -43.21
CA GLN A 235 6.14 13.58 -44.46
C GLN A 235 5.11 14.64 -44.79
N TYR A 236 4.65 15.46 -43.82
CA TYR A 236 3.53 16.37 -43.99
C TYR A 236 3.97 17.83 -43.98
N LYS A 237 3.21 18.72 -44.65
CA LYS A 237 3.52 20.15 -44.73
C LYS A 237 3.11 20.94 -43.49
N VAL A 238 2.09 20.49 -42.75
CA VAL A 238 1.54 21.19 -41.59
C VAL A 238 1.10 20.16 -40.56
N LEU A 239 1.40 20.41 -39.28
CA LEU A 239 0.83 19.67 -38.16
C LEU A 239 -0.32 20.49 -37.56
N TYR A 240 -1.50 19.87 -37.46
CA TYR A 240 -2.61 20.37 -36.66
C TYR A 240 -2.59 19.69 -35.28
N TYR A 241 -2.40 20.49 -34.24
CA TYR A 241 -2.53 20.04 -32.86
C TYR A 241 -3.99 20.19 -32.40
N ALA A 242 -4.64 19.04 -32.22
CA ALA A 242 -5.92 18.95 -31.54
C ALA A 242 -5.68 18.97 -30.02
N PRO A 243 -6.11 20.00 -29.28
CA PRO A 243 -5.92 20.04 -27.84
C PRO A 243 -6.77 18.95 -27.18
N ILE A 244 -6.09 17.96 -26.64
CA ILE A 244 -6.64 16.85 -25.86
C ILE A 244 -5.91 16.92 -24.52
N GLU A 245 -6.62 17.22 -23.44
CA GLU A 245 -6.07 17.56 -22.11
C GLU A 245 -5.37 16.40 -21.38
N GLU A 246 -5.13 15.26 -22.03
CA GLU A 246 -4.79 14.01 -21.35
C GLU A 246 -3.30 13.64 -21.37
N GLU A 247 -2.51 14.18 -22.31
CA GLU A 247 -1.10 13.82 -22.51
C GLU A 247 -0.24 15.04 -22.89
N PHE A 248 1.03 15.01 -22.50
CA PHE A 248 2.02 15.99 -22.96
C PHE A 248 2.28 15.78 -24.47
N PRO A 249 2.00 16.75 -25.36
CA PRO A 249 2.07 16.55 -26.79
C PRO A 249 3.49 16.76 -27.31
N SER A 250 4.40 15.85 -26.98
CA SER A 250 5.80 15.88 -27.40
C SER A 250 5.96 16.11 -28.92
N TYR A 251 5.07 15.51 -29.71
CA TYR A 251 5.03 15.62 -31.16
C TYR A 251 4.87 17.06 -31.69
N VAL A 252 4.31 17.98 -30.90
CA VAL A 252 4.24 19.41 -31.26
C VAL A 252 5.63 20.03 -31.30
N PHE A 253 6.43 19.79 -30.26
CA PHE A 253 7.78 20.31 -30.16
C PHE A 253 8.71 19.65 -31.18
N GLU A 254 8.54 18.34 -31.43
CA GLU A 254 9.24 17.63 -32.51
C GLU A 254 8.94 18.22 -33.89
N ALA A 255 7.68 18.62 -34.15
CA ALA A 255 7.31 19.25 -35.41
C ALA A 255 7.96 20.62 -35.59
N ILE A 256 7.96 21.46 -34.56
CA ILE A 256 8.61 22.78 -34.58
C ILE A 256 10.11 22.61 -34.84
N ALA A 257 10.77 21.70 -34.12
CA ALA A 257 12.19 21.39 -34.30
C ALA A 257 12.52 20.84 -35.70
N ALA A 258 11.60 20.09 -36.32
CA ALA A 258 11.73 19.61 -37.69
C ALA A 258 11.43 20.69 -38.75
N GLY A 259 11.04 21.90 -38.36
CA GLY A 259 10.64 22.96 -39.26
C GLY A 259 9.30 22.72 -39.95
N ILE A 260 8.43 21.93 -39.32
CA ILE A 260 7.04 21.73 -39.76
C ILE A 260 6.15 22.71 -39.01
N PRO A 261 5.39 23.58 -39.72
CA PRO A 261 4.53 24.56 -39.07
C PRO A 261 3.41 23.87 -38.27
N VAL A 262 3.18 24.35 -37.05
CA VAL A 262 2.14 23.85 -36.16
C VAL A 262 0.97 24.83 -36.11
N VAL A 263 -0.26 24.32 -36.20
CA VAL A 263 -1.48 25.10 -36.04
C VAL A 263 -2.34 24.47 -34.95
N CYS A 264 -2.88 25.28 -34.04
CA CYS A 264 -3.71 24.78 -32.95
C CYS A 264 -4.88 25.70 -32.64
N LYS A 265 -5.93 25.14 -32.05
CA LYS A 265 -6.99 25.92 -31.43
C LYS A 265 -6.49 26.44 -30.06
N LYS A 266 -6.96 27.61 -29.62
CA LYS A 266 -6.66 28.24 -28.34
C LYS A 266 -7.31 27.50 -27.17
N GLU A 267 -6.82 26.30 -26.89
CA GLU A 267 -7.21 25.44 -25.77
C GLU A 267 -6.01 24.53 -25.43
N GLY A 268 -5.99 23.93 -24.24
CA GLY A 268 -5.02 22.90 -23.85
C GLY A 268 -3.61 23.43 -23.53
N ILE A 269 -2.62 22.54 -23.54
CA ILE A 269 -1.28 22.83 -22.97
C ILE A 269 -0.54 24.01 -23.62
N LEU A 270 -0.77 24.29 -24.91
CA LEU A 270 -0.10 25.41 -25.59
C LEU A 270 -0.61 26.77 -25.12
N GLU A 271 -1.78 26.80 -24.46
CA GLU A 271 -2.29 28.00 -23.79
C GLU A 271 -1.51 28.35 -22.52
N ILE A 272 -0.76 27.40 -21.94
CA ILE A 272 0.12 27.70 -20.79
C ILE A 272 1.22 28.67 -21.20
N PHE A 273 1.62 28.64 -22.46
CA PHE A 273 2.53 29.63 -23.02
C PHE A 273 1.80 30.86 -23.53
N SER A 274 0.51 31.10 -23.24
CA SER A 274 -0.27 32.19 -23.86
C SER A 274 0.27 33.60 -23.59
N ASP A 275 1.04 33.80 -22.51
CA ASP A 275 1.80 35.03 -22.27
C ASP A 275 2.86 35.27 -23.36
N ILE A 276 3.33 34.18 -23.99
CA ILE A 276 4.21 34.12 -25.15
C ILE A 276 3.32 33.91 -26.38
N LYS A 277 3.18 34.91 -27.25
CA LYS A 277 2.29 34.84 -28.42
C LYS A 277 2.71 33.76 -29.42
N PHE A 278 2.34 32.48 -29.18
CA PHE A 278 2.69 31.37 -30.06
C PHE A 278 2.05 31.56 -31.44
N PRO A 279 2.85 31.70 -32.52
CA PRO A 279 2.31 31.81 -33.86
C PRO A 279 1.59 30.50 -34.23
N GLY A 280 0.32 30.58 -34.61
CA GLY A 280 -0.49 29.42 -34.99
C GLY A 280 -1.62 29.04 -34.06
N VAL A 281 -1.73 29.72 -32.90
CA VAL A 281 -2.94 29.67 -32.08
C VAL A 281 -4.09 30.39 -32.79
N CYS A 282 -5.22 29.71 -32.91
CA CYS A 282 -6.45 30.21 -33.54
C CYS A 282 -7.64 30.09 -32.57
N GLU A 283 -8.62 30.99 -32.65
CA GLU A 283 -9.78 30.98 -31.75
C GLU A 283 -10.81 29.90 -32.14
N SER A 284 -10.75 29.41 -33.39
CA SER A 284 -11.70 28.40 -33.89
C SER A 284 -11.07 27.38 -34.86
N LEU A 285 -11.75 26.25 -35.05
CA LEU A 285 -11.37 25.23 -36.04
C LEU A 285 -11.37 25.78 -37.47
N LYS A 286 -12.30 26.70 -37.79
CA LYS A 286 -12.37 27.36 -39.10
C LYS A 286 -11.15 28.20 -39.39
N GLU A 287 -10.64 28.90 -38.37
CA GLU A 287 -9.39 29.66 -38.49
C GLU A 287 -8.18 28.73 -38.64
N CYS A 288 -8.12 27.65 -37.85
CA CYS A 288 -7.07 26.63 -37.98
C CYS A 288 -7.01 26.11 -39.42
N LYS A 289 -8.16 25.69 -39.95
CA LYS A 289 -8.31 25.19 -41.32
C LYS A 289 -7.85 26.19 -42.37
N ARG A 290 -8.26 27.46 -42.26
CA ARG A 290 -7.85 28.53 -43.18
C ARG A 290 -6.33 28.72 -43.16
N LEU A 291 -5.72 28.69 -41.98
CA LEU A 291 -4.28 28.83 -41.81
C LEU A 291 -3.53 27.62 -42.37
N CYS A 292 -3.97 26.39 -42.08
CA CYS A 292 -3.42 25.18 -42.65
C CYS A 292 -3.48 25.19 -44.19
N LYS A 293 -4.62 25.61 -44.78
CA LYS A 293 -4.78 25.73 -46.24
C LYS A 293 -3.75 26.69 -46.84
N LYS A 294 -3.52 27.83 -46.19
CA LYS A 294 -2.52 28.82 -46.61
C LYS A 294 -1.10 28.27 -46.51
N LEU A 295 -0.75 27.64 -45.39
CA LEU A 295 0.56 27.05 -45.15
C LEU A 295 0.87 25.90 -46.13
N CYS A 296 -0.12 25.10 -46.53
CA CYS A 296 0.07 24.05 -47.54
C CYS A 296 0.31 24.62 -48.95
N ALA A 297 -0.31 25.76 -49.28
CA ALA A 297 -0.29 26.36 -50.61
C ALA A 297 0.92 27.28 -50.88
N ASP A 298 1.48 27.91 -49.85
CA ASP A 298 2.53 28.93 -49.97
C ASP A 298 3.77 28.55 -49.15
N ASP A 299 4.78 28.03 -49.84
CA ASP A 299 6.05 27.56 -49.25
C ASP A 299 6.91 28.71 -48.67
N GLU A 300 6.74 29.94 -49.15
CA GLU A 300 7.47 31.10 -48.62
C GLU A 300 6.81 31.57 -47.32
N TYR A 301 5.48 31.66 -47.33
CA TYR A 301 4.69 31.94 -46.13
C TYR A 301 4.93 30.88 -45.05
N ALA A 302 4.96 29.59 -45.40
CA ALA A 302 5.26 28.51 -44.47
C ALA A 302 6.66 28.67 -43.83
N ARG A 303 7.69 29.00 -44.62
CA ARG A 303 9.04 29.25 -44.09
C ARG A 303 9.10 30.44 -43.14
N LEU A 304 8.45 31.55 -43.49
CA LEU A 304 8.35 32.72 -42.60
C LEU A 304 7.59 32.39 -41.32
N PHE A 305 6.55 31.56 -41.42
CA PHE A 305 5.76 31.12 -40.28
C PHE A 305 6.56 30.24 -39.32
N VAL A 306 7.29 29.27 -39.85
CA VAL A 306 8.20 28.40 -39.08
C VAL A 306 9.26 29.23 -38.36
N ARG A 307 9.87 30.24 -39.01
CA ARG A 307 10.82 31.15 -38.35
C ARG A 307 10.21 31.87 -37.15
N LYS A 308 8.94 32.29 -37.25
CA LYS A 308 8.24 32.90 -36.12
C LYS A 308 7.97 31.90 -35.00
N GLN A 309 7.61 30.65 -35.33
CA GLN A 309 7.46 29.58 -34.34
C GLN A 309 8.79 29.16 -33.73
N TYR A 310 9.90 29.36 -34.43
CA TYR A 310 11.22 29.13 -33.88
C TYR A 310 11.65 30.22 -32.89
N ALA A 311 11.27 31.48 -33.11
CA ALA A 311 11.47 32.53 -32.09
C ALA A 311 10.79 32.17 -30.75
N PHE A 312 9.66 31.44 -30.79
CA PHE A 312 9.05 30.89 -29.59
C PHE A 312 9.88 29.79 -28.91
N VAL A 313 10.70 29.05 -29.67
CA VAL A 313 11.67 28.10 -29.10
C VAL A 313 12.77 28.85 -28.33
N GLU A 314 13.23 30.01 -28.84
CA GLU A 314 14.18 30.86 -28.13
C GLU A 314 13.58 31.41 -26.81
N ASP A 315 12.28 31.75 -26.81
CA ASP A 315 11.56 32.13 -25.58
C ASP A 315 11.44 30.95 -24.59
N ILE A 316 11.24 29.72 -25.08
CA ILE A 316 11.30 28.50 -24.26
C ILE A 316 12.69 28.32 -23.67
N ASP A 317 13.76 28.51 -24.43
CA ASP A 317 15.13 28.40 -23.90
C ASP A 317 15.38 29.42 -22.78
N GLN A 318 14.84 30.64 -22.91
CA GLN A 318 14.90 31.62 -21.84
C GLN A 318 14.08 31.19 -20.62
N HIS A 319 12.88 30.64 -20.82
CA HIS A 319 12.07 30.07 -19.75
C HIS A 319 12.79 28.91 -19.04
N ASN A 320 13.45 28.04 -19.80
CA ASN A 320 14.23 26.90 -19.27
C ASN A 320 15.34 27.38 -18.34
N ARG A 321 16.09 28.41 -18.74
CA ARG A 321 17.13 29.00 -17.89
C ARG A 321 16.55 29.50 -16.56
N THR A 322 15.39 30.14 -16.59
CA THR A 322 14.70 30.58 -15.37
C THR A 322 14.27 29.38 -14.51
N CYS A 323 13.67 28.36 -15.11
CA CYS A 323 13.25 27.17 -14.37
C CYS A 323 14.43 26.37 -13.79
N GLU A 324 15.54 26.30 -14.49
CA GLU A 324 16.78 25.69 -13.98
C GLU A 324 17.33 26.45 -12.79
N GLN A 325 17.30 27.79 -12.85
CA GLN A 325 17.64 28.62 -11.70
C GLN A 325 16.70 28.34 -10.53
N GLU A 326 15.38 28.28 -10.74
CA GLU A 326 14.41 27.93 -9.70
C GLU A 326 14.68 26.55 -9.07
N ILE A 327 14.97 25.53 -9.89
CA ILE A 327 15.31 24.18 -9.40
C ILE A 327 16.63 24.19 -8.63
N THR A 328 17.63 24.91 -9.13
CA THR A 328 18.94 25.01 -8.47
C THR A 328 18.81 25.75 -7.14
N GLU A 329 18.12 26.89 -7.11
CA GLU A 329 17.81 27.63 -5.89
C GLU A 329 17.04 26.77 -4.90
N PHE A 330 16.03 26.02 -5.35
CA PHE A 330 15.30 25.08 -4.51
C PHE A 330 16.20 23.98 -3.92
N CYS A 331 17.22 23.54 -4.65
CA CYS A 331 18.21 22.57 -4.16
C CYS A 331 19.21 23.19 -3.18
N GLU A 332 19.62 24.44 -3.43
CA GLU A 332 20.56 25.20 -2.59
C GLU A 332 19.90 25.77 -1.33
N GLU A 333 18.56 25.90 -1.31
CA GLU A 333 17.77 26.27 -0.15
C GLU A 333 18.05 25.28 0.98
N LYS A 334 18.92 25.72 1.91
CA LYS A 334 19.16 25.02 3.17
C LYS A 334 17.80 24.76 3.81
N ASN A 335 17.54 23.51 4.18
CA ASN A 335 16.38 23.16 4.99
C ASN A 335 16.45 23.97 6.28
N LYS A 336 15.70 25.08 6.34
CA LYS A 336 15.64 25.97 7.51
C LYS A 336 15.08 25.24 8.71
N ASN A 337 14.29 24.20 8.46
CA ASN A 337 14.03 23.14 9.42
C ASN A 337 15.24 22.22 9.55
N VAL A 338 16.24 22.67 10.31
CA VAL A 338 16.98 21.72 11.15
C VAL A 338 15.93 21.15 12.08
N MET A 339 15.29 20.04 11.69
CA MET A 339 14.42 19.31 12.59
C MET A 339 15.27 19.00 13.82
N THR A 340 15.04 19.75 14.90
CA THR A 340 15.53 19.36 16.21
C THR A 340 15.15 17.91 16.36
N LYS A 341 16.15 17.04 16.61
CA LYS A 341 16.01 15.59 16.61
C LYS A 341 14.91 15.22 17.62
N ARG A 342 13.66 15.20 17.16
CA ARG A 342 12.49 14.97 18.00
C ARG A 342 12.35 13.47 18.11
N ILE A 343 12.06 13.00 19.32
CA ILE A 343 11.77 11.59 19.57
C ILE A 343 10.59 11.20 18.68
N LYS A 344 10.77 10.13 17.92
CA LYS A 344 9.72 9.61 17.04
C LYS A 344 8.65 8.94 17.86
N LYS A 345 7.39 9.03 17.40
CA LYS A 345 6.23 8.49 18.12
C LYS A 345 5.46 7.50 17.26
N MET A 346 5.22 6.31 17.79
CA MET A 346 4.40 5.28 17.14
C MET A 346 3.15 4.99 17.96
N GLY A 347 1.97 5.18 17.37
CA GLY A 347 0.71 4.74 17.96
C GLY A 347 0.45 3.26 17.65
N ILE A 348 0.16 2.45 18.65
CA ILE A 348 -0.32 1.07 18.49
C ILE A 348 -1.76 1.03 18.99
N VAL A 349 -2.71 0.94 18.07
CA VAL A 349 -4.13 1.17 18.34
C VAL A 349 -4.90 -0.14 18.28
N ILE A 350 -5.62 -0.45 19.35
CA ILE A 350 -6.56 -1.56 19.44
C ILE A 350 -7.95 -1.05 19.03
N PRO A 351 -8.43 -1.32 17.79
CA PRO A 351 -9.53 -0.56 17.19
C PRO A 351 -10.93 -0.89 17.73
N GLY A 352 -11.09 -1.87 18.61
CA GLY A 352 -12.39 -2.47 18.90
C GLY A 352 -12.51 -3.05 20.30
N LYS A 353 -13.63 -3.76 20.51
CA LYS A 353 -13.85 -4.54 21.73
C LYS A 353 -13.10 -5.84 21.55
N TYR A 354 -11.93 -5.96 22.14
CA TYR A 354 -11.08 -7.11 21.96
C TYR A 354 -11.06 -8.02 23.19
N SER A 355 -10.80 -9.29 22.92
CA SER A 355 -10.48 -10.25 23.97
C SER A 355 -9.19 -9.81 24.69
N GLU A 356 -9.01 -10.32 25.91
CA GLU A 356 -7.77 -10.14 26.68
C GLU A 356 -6.53 -10.57 25.87
N GLU A 357 -6.69 -11.49 24.91
CA GLU A 357 -5.57 -12.01 24.14
C GLU A 357 -5.05 -11.07 23.06
N ILE A 358 -5.96 -10.38 22.36
CA ILE A 358 -5.53 -9.37 21.38
C ILE A 358 -4.91 -8.19 22.11
N ALA A 359 -5.41 -7.86 23.30
CA ALA A 359 -4.77 -6.87 24.16
C ALA A 359 -3.37 -7.33 24.62
N ASP A 360 -3.22 -8.56 25.13
CA ASP A 360 -1.93 -9.15 25.51
C ASP A 360 -0.95 -9.14 24.33
N PHE A 361 -1.39 -9.60 23.16
CA PHE A 361 -0.57 -9.64 21.96
C PHE A 361 -0.15 -8.23 21.53
N SER A 362 -1.07 -7.25 21.59
CA SER A 362 -0.77 -5.85 21.27
C SER A 362 0.23 -5.23 22.24
N VAL A 363 0.09 -5.50 23.55
CA VAL A 363 1.03 -5.06 24.59
C VAL A 363 2.40 -5.68 24.38
N MET A 364 2.45 -6.98 24.11
CA MET A 364 3.67 -7.72 23.84
C MET A 364 4.38 -7.17 22.58
N LEU A 365 3.63 -6.96 21.49
CA LEU A 365 4.16 -6.41 20.24
C LEU A 365 4.71 -4.99 20.47
N ALA A 366 3.96 -4.14 21.17
CA ALA A 366 4.36 -2.78 21.53
C ALA A 366 5.66 -2.77 22.35
N GLY A 367 5.74 -3.61 23.37
CA GLY A 367 6.93 -3.73 24.22
C GLY A 367 8.14 -4.24 23.43
N ALA A 368 7.93 -5.21 22.54
CA ALA A 368 9.00 -5.75 21.70
C ALA A 368 9.52 -4.75 20.66
N ILE A 369 8.64 -3.93 20.07
CA ILE A 369 9.03 -2.83 19.18
C ILE A 369 9.84 -1.78 19.95
N ALA A 370 9.37 -1.34 21.12
CA ALA A 370 10.08 -0.37 21.95
C ALA A 370 11.46 -0.89 22.39
N LYS A 371 11.52 -2.14 22.85
CA LYS A 371 12.78 -2.82 23.22
C LYS A 371 13.72 -2.95 22.01
N GLY A 372 13.20 -3.34 20.85
CA GLY A 372 13.97 -3.45 19.61
C GLY A 372 14.56 -2.12 19.15
N ALA A 373 13.80 -1.03 19.25
CA ALA A 373 14.26 0.32 18.94
C ALA A 373 15.41 0.74 19.88
N ALA A 374 15.25 0.55 21.18
CA ALA A 374 16.27 0.86 22.18
C ALA A 374 17.57 0.06 21.94
N LEU A 375 17.45 -1.24 21.63
CA LEU A 375 18.60 -2.10 21.30
C LEU A 375 19.32 -1.68 20.00
N CYS A 376 18.62 -1.02 19.07
CA CYS A 376 19.20 -0.43 17.87
C CYS A 376 19.76 0.98 18.09
N GLY A 377 19.65 1.55 19.31
CA GLY A 377 20.06 2.93 19.59
C GLY A 377 19.12 4.00 19.04
N THR A 378 17.86 3.65 18.73
CA THR A 378 16.85 4.60 18.26
C THR A 378 15.94 5.04 19.42
N GLU A 379 15.76 6.34 19.58
CA GLU A 379 14.77 6.91 20.50
C GLU A 379 13.37 6.86 19.87
N LEU A 380 12.54 5.92 20.34
CA LEU A 380 11.15 5.74 19.89
C LEU A 380 10.22 5.71 21.10
N GLU A 381 9.23 6.59 21.11
CA GLU A 381 8.11 6.59 22.05
C GLU A 381 6.97 5.75 21.47
N VAL A 382 6.56 4.70 22.19
CA VAL A 382 5.45 3.83 21.77
C VAL A 382 4.22 4.15 22.62
N ILE A 383 3.15 4.56 21.95
CA ILE A 383 1.87 4.91 22.57
C ILE A 383 0.89 3.78 22.30
N LEU A 384 0.57 2.99 23.32
CA LEU A 384 -0.48 1.99 23.22
C LEU A 384 -1.85 2.64 23.43
N ALA A 385 -2.78 2.43 22.51
CA ALA A 385 -4.10 3.01 22.56
C ALA A 385 -5.20 1.96 22.49
N TYR A 386 -6.26 2.13 23.29
CA TYR A 386 -7.42 1.24 23.25
C TYR A 386 -8.74 2.00 23.29
N MET A 387 -9.77 1.41 22.68
CA MET A 387 -11.11 2.03 22.64
C MET A 387 -11.69 2.11 24.06
N ASP A 388 -12.17 3.29 24.45
CA ASP A 388 -12.81 3.58 25.74
C ASP A 388 -14.13 2.81 25.87
N HIS A 389 -14.03 1.55 26.27
CA HIS A 389 -15.14 0.64 26.46
C HIS A 389 -14.95 -0.17 27.74
N LYS A 390 -16.06 -0.48 28.43
CA LYS A 390 -16.04 -1.17 29.73
C LYS A 390 -15.25 -2.49 29.71
N SER A 391 -15.23 -3.23 28.59
CA SER A 391 -14.47 -4.48 28.44
C SER A 391 -12.95 -4.30 28.43
N ASN A 392 -12.49 -3.10 28.08
CA ASN A 392 -11.07 -2.76 27.99
C ASN A 392 -10.60 -2.04 29.25
N LYS A 393 -11.54 -1.46 30.03
CA LYS A 393 -11.25 -0.84 31.33
C LYS A 393 -10.75 -1.90 32.31
N ASN A 394 -9.66 -1.60 33.00
CA ASN A 394 -9.04 -2.39 34.07
C ASN A 394 -8.20 -3.61 33.65
N GLN A 395 -7.92 -3.82 32.36
CA GLN A 395 -7.01 -4.89 31.97
C GLN A 395 -5.61 -4.69 32.59
N VAL A 396 -5.07 -5.76 33.18
CA VAL A 396 -3.82 -5.71 33.95
C VAL A 396 -2.64 -5.41 33.03
N CYS A 397 -2.63 -5.97 31.82
CA CYS A 397 -1.58 -5.81 30.83
C CYS A 397 -1.33 -4.32 30.47
N PHE A 398 -2.36 -3.47 30.40
CA PHE A 398 -2.17 -2.04 30.16
C PHE A 398 -1.45 -1.33 31.31
N ARG A 399 -1.78 -1.70 32.56
CA ARG A 399 -1.11 -1.14 33.76
C ARG A 399 0.34 -1.60 33.85
N GLU A 400 0.61 -2.85 33.47
CA GLU A 400 1.98 -3.38 33.41
C GLU A 400 2.79 -2.71 32.30
N PHE A 401 2.18 -2.46 31.15
CA PHE A 401 2.82 -1.71 30.07
C PHE A 401 3.20 -0.29 30.50
N CYS A 402 2.33 0.44 31.22
CA CYS A 402 2.67 1.76 31.76
C CYS A 402 3.91 1.73 32.68
N LYS A 403 4.15 0.64 33.42
CA LYS A 403 5.32 0.53 34.31
C LYS A 403 6.65 0.47 33.54
N THR A 404 6.62 0.20 32.24
CA THR A 404 7.81 0.20 31.37
C THR A 404 8.22 1.61 30.93
N GLY A 405 7.51 2.66 31.38
CA GLY A 405 7.76 4.05 31.00
C GLY A 405 7.10 4.46 29.68
N GLN A 406 6.32 3.56 29.05
CA GLN A 406 5.57 3.83 27.83
C GLN A 406 4.17 4.39 28.12
N PHE A 407 3.57 5.05 27.13
CA PHE A 407 2.28 5.73 27.29
C PHE A 407 1.11 4.82 26.92
N VAL A 408 0.01 4.95 27.67
CA VAL A 408 -1.26 4.32 27.36
C VAL A 408 -2.35 5.40 27.21
N ARG A 409 -3.09 5.38 26.10
CA ARG A 409 -4.20 6.30 25.82
C ARG A 409 -5.51 5.57 25.59
N THR A 410 -6.60 6.27 25.87
CA THR A 410 -7.95 5.82 25.49
C THR A 410 -8.47 6.68 24.36
N PHE A 411 -9.27 6.11 23.47
CA PHE A 411 -9.93 6.87 22.42
C PHE A 411 -11.37 6.43 22.18
N LYS A 412 -12.14 7.24 21.48
CA LYS A 412 -13.47 6.90 20.96
C LYS A 412 -13.50 7.09 19.46
N TRP A 413 -14.23 6.23 18.76
CA TRP A 413 -14.53 6.47 17.35
C TRP A 413 -15.53 7.60 17.24
N GLU A 414 -15.13 8.68 16.58
CA GLU A 414 -16.02 9.76 16.18
C GLU A 414 -16.32 9.63 14.69
N LYS A 415 -17.60 9.72 14.32
CA LYS A 415 -18.04 9.69 12.92
C LYS A 415 -18.05 11.11 12.36
N ILE A 416 -17.36 11.31 11.25
CA ILE A 416 -17.37 12.54 10.47
C ILE A 416 -18.29 12.30 9.28
N GLN A 417 -19.39 13.05 9.22
CA GLN A 417 -20.32 12.98 8.09
C GLN A 417 -19.74 13.70 6.87
N ASP A 418 -20.21 13.32 5.69
CA ASP A 418 -19.77 13.84 4.39
C ASP A 418 -19.65 15.37 4.34
N SER A 419 -20.73 16.08 4.67
CA SER A 419 -20.75 17.56 4.64
C SER A 419 -19.70 18.21 5.55
N ARG A 420 -19.32 17.56 6.65
CA ARG A 420 -18.24 18.04 7.52
C ARG A 420 -16.87 17.69 6.96
N ALA A 421 -16.72 16.52 6.34
CA ALA A 421 -15.49 16.14 5.65
C ALA A 421 -15.19 17.09 4.48
N ASP A 422 -16.20 17.40 3.67
CA ASP A 422 -16.12 18.40 2.60
C ASP A 422 -15.66 19.76 3.11
N ILE A 423 -16.29 20.26 4.18
CA ILE A 423 -15.91 21.54 4.79
C ILE A 423 -14.46 21.49 5.30
N LEU A 424 -14.05 20.39 5.94
CA LEU A 424 -12.67 20.23 6.42
C LEU A 424 -11.68 20.26 5.26
N PHE A 425 -11.97 19.57 4.16
CA PHE A 425 -11.12 19.59 2.97
C PHE A 425 -11.05 20.99 2.34
N GLN A 426 -12.19 21.68 2.23
CA GLN A 426 -12.25 23.05 1.69
C GLN A 426 -11.49 24.05 2.56
N ILE A 427 -11.62 23.98 3.89
CA ILE A 427 -10.86 24.83 4.83
C ILE A 427 -9.35 24.58 4.69
N GLN A 428 -8.96 23.33 4.44
CA GLN A 428 -7.57 22.95 4.18
C GLN A 428 -7.08 23.33 2.77
N GLY A 429 -7.96 23.85 1.92
CA GLY A 429 -7.64 24.32 0.57
C GLY A 429 -7.76 23.24 -0.52
N TYR A 430 -8.33 22.08 -0.20
CA TYR A 430 -8.62 21.03 -1.17
C TYR A 430 -10.05 21.18 -1.70
N PHE A 431 -10.17 21.71 -2.92
CA PHE A 431 -11.46 21.93 -3.57
C PHE A 431 -11.77 20.82 -4.57
N GLY A 432 -13.04 20.42 -4.65
CA GLY A 432 -13.51 19.46 -5.66
C GLY A 432 -13.09 18.00 -5.43
N LEU A 433 -12.61 17.65 -4.23
CA LEU A 433 -12.35 16.26 -3.87
C LEU A 433 -13.66 15.49 -3.73
N LYS A 434 -13.67 14.24 -4.19
CA LYS A 434 -14.75 13.29 -3.98
C LYS A 434 -14.58 12.67 -2.59
N THR A 435 -15.58 12.85 -1.75
CA THR A 435 -15.61 12.32 -0.39
C THR A 435 -16.40 11.01 -0.31
N GLN A 436 -16.08 10.23 0.72
CA GLN A 436 -16.87 9.07 1.11
C GLN A 436 -18.07 9.53 1.94
N PRO A 437 -19.19 8.77 1.96
CA PRO A 437 -20.41 9.14 2.71
C PRO A 437 -20.18 9.41 4.20
N SER A 438 -19.15 8.79 4.78
CA SER A 438 -18.69 9.12 6.12
C SER A 438 -17.29 8.59 6.37
N TYR A 439 -16.56 9.30 7.22
CA TYR A 439 -15.30 8.87 7.78
C TYR A 439 -15.40 8.61 9.28
N ILE A 440 -14.41 7.94 9.84
CA ILE A 440 -14.19 7.79 11.27
C ILE A 440 -12.81 8.31 11.67
N VAL A 441 -12.71 8.86 12.87
CA VAL A 441 -11.45 9.30 13.48
C VAL A 441 -11.33 8.72 14.89
N ALA A 442 -10.11 8.35 15.28
CA ALA A 442 -9.81 7.85 16.61
C ALA A 442 -9.58 9.03 17.58
N ASN A 443 -10.66 9.61 18.10
CA ASN A 443 -10.60 10.77 18.98
C ASN A 443 -10.11 10.37 20.39
N ASP A 444 -8.86 10.72 20.70
CA ASP A 444 -8.21 10.51 22.00
C ASP A 444 -8.42 11.67 22.99
N SER A 445 -9.31 12.61 22.66
CA SER A 445 -9.54 13.88 23.39
C SER A 445 -8.33 14.81 23.45
N MET A 446 -7.28 14.53 22.67
CA MET A 446 -6.12 15.41 22.51
C MET A 446 -6.06 15.89 21.07
N ASN A 447 -5.47 15.10 20.18
CA ASN A 447 -5.23 15.46 18.79
C ASN A 447 -5.53 14.28 17.84
N SER A 448 -6.32 13.29 18.26
CA SER A 448 -6.63 12.10 17.46
C SER A 448 -5.39 11.37 16.93
N PHE A 449 -4.36 11.24 17.78
CA PHE A 449 -3.05 10.70 17.44
C PHE A 449 -2.25 11.49 16.38
N GLU A 450 -2.60 12.76 16.13
CA GLU A 450 -1.84 13.57 15.16
C GLU A 450 -0.40 13.86 15.57
N ASP A 451 -0.10 13.68 16.86
CA ASP A 451 1.24 13.77 17.44
C ASP A 451 2.11 12.54 17.17
N CYS A 452 1.53 11.44 16.65
CA CYS A 452 2.28 10.27 16.20
C CYS A 452 2.89 10.49 14.80
N ASP A 453 4.07 9.93 14.56
CA ASP A 453 4.68 9.87 13.22
C ASP A 453 4.05 8.75 12.37
N ALA A 454 3.59 7.66 13.00
CA ALA A 454 2.87 6.57 12.36
C ALA A 454 1.92 5.85 13.32
N ILE A 455 0.92 5.15 12.78
CA ILE A 455 -0.06 4.38 13.55
C ILE A 455 -0.09 2.92 13.06
N LEU A 456 -0.12 1.95 13.96
CA LEU A 456 -0.38 0.54 13.67
C LEU A 456 -1.71 0.13 14.32
N TYR A 457 -2.73 -0.12 13.51
CA TYR A 457 -3.98 -0.70 13.97
C TYR A 457 -3.81 -2.21 14.13
N MET A 458 -4.07 -2.73 15.33
CA MET A 458 -3.85 -4.15 15.69
C MET A 458 -4.89 -5.12 15.09
N SER A 459 -5.75 -4.62 14.22
CA SER A 459 -6.76 -5.39 13.52
C SER A 459 -7.34 -4.59 12.35
N ASP A 460 -7.76 -5.29 11.31
CA ASP A 460 -8.51 -4.75 10.18
C ASP A 460 -9.99 -4.53 10.49
N GLN A 461 -10.52 -4.95 11.63
CA GLN A 461 -11.95 -4.74 11.98
C GLN A 461 -12.24 -3.29 12.42
N LEU A 462 -12.23 -2.37 11.46
CA LEU A 462 -12.49 -0.95 11.65
C LEU A 462 -13.98 -0.61 11.42
N PRO A 463 -14.58 0.30 12.22
CA PRO A 463 -16.02 0.58 12.13
C PRO A 463 -16.46 1.45 10.95
N GLY A 464 -15.54 1.89 10.10
CA GLY A 464 -15.78 2.82 9.00
C GLY A 464 -14.49 3.16 8.23
N ASN A 465 -14.60 3.99 7.20
CA ASN A 465 -13.44 4.50 6.45
C ASN A 465 -12.65 5.51 7.28
N LEU A 466 -11.34 5.29 7.43
CA LEU A 466 -10.50 6.13 8.29
C LEU A 466 -10.25 7.50 7.65
N TYR A 467 -10.44 8.56 8.45
CA TYR A 467 -9.75 9.83 8.26
C TYR A 467 -8.43 9.77 9.02
N ALA A 468 -7.36 9.36 8.34
CA ALA A 468 -6.04 9.22 8.91
C ALA A 468 -5.08 10.26 8.29
N PRO A 469 -4.71 11.32 9.01
CA PRO A 469 -3.70 12.29 8.57
C PRO A 469 -2.27 11.78 8.76
N GLN A 470 -2.06 10.69 9.52
CA GLN A 470 -0.78 10.01 9.71
C GLN A 470 -0.72 8.77 8.81
N PRO A 471 0.48 8.42 8.30
CA PRO A 471 0.67 7.13 7.68
C PRO A 471 0.34 6.02 8.70
N TYR A 472 -0.45 5.06 8.26
CA TYR A 472 -0.88 3.97 9.11
C TYR A 472 -0.64 2.62 8.48
N ALA A 473 -0.50 1.62 9.35
CA ALA A 473 -0.47 0.22 9.01
C ALA A 473 -1.62 -0.51 9.67
N VAL A 474 -2.00 -1.65 9.08
CA VAL A 474 -3.00 -2.56 9.64
C VAL A 474 -2.37 -3.92 9.87
N PHE A 475 -2.58 -4.45 11.07
CA PHE A 475 -2.21 -5.81 11.42
C PHE A 475 -3.39 -6.75 11.09
N ILE A 476 -3.19 -7.62 10.11
CA ILE A 476 -4.19 -8.56 9.62
C ILE A 476 -4.06 -9.86 10.40
N ASN A 477 -5.06 -10.15 11.24
CA ASN A 477 -5.10 -11.34 12.08
C ASN A 477 -5.46 -12.60 11.28
N HIS A 478 -6.63 -12.60 10.62
CA HIS A 478 -7.13 -13.73 9.80
C HIS A 478 -8.40 -13.35 9.02
N TYR A 479 -8.75 -14.11 7.98
CA TYR A 479 -10.05 -14.02 7.32
C TYR A 479 -10.97 -15.21 7.65
N ALA A 480 -10.98 -15.64 8.92
CA ALA A 480 -11.75 -16.78 9.43
C ALA A 480 -13.23 -16.83 9.00
N LYS A 481 -13.90 -15.66 8.94
CA LYS A 481 -15.32 -15.55 8.59
C LYS A 481 -15.65 -16.20 7.23
N ARG A 482 -14.72 -16.23 6.29
CA ARG A 482 -14.93 -16.81 4.95
C ARG A 482 -15.15 -18.33 4.96
N TYR A 483 -14.68 -19.02 6.00
CA TYR A 483 -14.80 -20.47 6.12
C TYR A 483 -16.13 -20.93 6.72
N VAL A 484 -16.96 -20.00 7.21
CA VAL A 484 -18.23 -20.31 7.86
C VAL A 484 -19.37 -19.62 7.11
N PRO A 485 -19.98 -20.28 6.11
CA PRO A 485 -21.02 -19.69 5.26
C PRO A 485 -22.22 -19.10 6.02
N GLN A 486 -22.46 -19.57 7.25
CA GLN A 486 -23.55 -19.11 8.11
C GLN A 486 -23.25 -17.74 8.77
N ILE A 487 -22.00 -17.28 8.77
CA ILE A 487 -21.62 -15.97 9.29
C ILE A 487 -21.72 -14.97 8.14
N ARG A 488 -22.67 -14.03 8.25
CA ARG A 488 -22.84 -12.97 7.24
C ARG A 488 -21.63 -12.05 7.24
N HIS A 489 -21.10 -11.77 6.05
CA HIS A 489 -20.20 -10.65 5.82
C HIS A 489 -20.91 -9.36 6.23
N ASP A 490 -20.28 -8.59 7.13
CA ASP A 490 -20.83 -7.37 7.70
C ASP A 490 -20.08 -6.13 7.20
N ALA A 491 -20.63 -4.95 7.50
CA ALA A 491 -20.00 -3.69 7.12
C ALA A 491 -18.58 -3.53 7.69
N LEU A 492 -18.27 -4.16 8.84
CA LEU A 492 -16.94 -4.12 9.45
C LEU A 492 -15.89 -4.78 8.56
N GLU A 493 -16.22 -5.91 7.95
CA GLU A 493 -15.31 -6.59 7.03
C GLU A 493 -15.05 -5.77 5.77
N LYS A 494 -16.10 -5.14 5.21
CA LYS A 494 -15.96 -4.23 4.06
C LYS A 494 -15.01 -3.08 4.39
N TYR A 495 -15.27 -2.32 5.45
CA TYR A 495 -14.45 -1.18 5.84
C TYR A 495 -13.02 -1.62 6.19
N GLY A 496 -12.87 -2.80 6.81
CA GLY A 496 -11.56 -3.34 7.11
C GLY A 496 -10.70 -3.57 5.88
N MET A 497 -11.27 -4.20 4.85
CA MET A 497 -10.58 -4.41 3.57
C MET A 497 -10.27 -3.09 2.87
N GLU A 498 -11.21 -2.14 2.86
CA GLU A 498 -11.01 -0.82 2.23
C GLU A 498 -9.85 -0.05 2.89
N ASN A 499 -9.82 0.00 4.22
CA ASN A 499 -8.72 0.64 4.96
C ASN A 499 -7.39 -0.12 4.77
N ALA A 500 -7.40 -1.45 4.80
CA ALA A 500 -6.18 -2.24 4.60
C ALA A 500 -5.59 -2.05 3.18
N ARG A 501 -6.44 -1.85 2.15
CA ARG A 501 -6.01 -1.53 0.79
C ARG A 501 -5.35 -0.15 0.67
N ILE A 502 -5.69 0.80 1.54
CA ILE A 502 -5.14 2.18 1.52
C ILE A 502 -4.01 2.35 2.55
N ALA A 503 -3.90 1.49 3.56
CA ALA A 503 -2.83 1.52 4.58
C ALA A 503 -1.43 1.49 3.96
N ALA A 504 -0.51 2.35 4.42
CA ALA A 504 0.85 2.44 3.90
C ALA A 504 1.53 1.06 3.79
N ILE A 505 1.34 0.22 4.80
CA ILE A 505 1.73 -1.19 4.77
C ILE A 505 0.78 -2.02 5.63
N ASN A 506 0.66 -3.31 5.35
CA ASN A 506 -0.06 -4.27 6.17
C ASN A 506 0.91 -5.29 6.76
N PHE A 507 0.70 -5.67 8.01
CA PHE A 507 1.49 -6.67 8.70
C PHE A 507 0.65 -7.90 9.03
N THR A 508 1.28 -9.06 9.08
CA THR A 508 0.68 -10.32 9.56
C THR A 508 1.76 -11.25 10.09
N ILE A 509 1.43 -12.43 10.62
CA ILE A 509 2.40 -13.34 11.24
C ILE A 509 2.71 -14.58 10.37
N GLY A 510 1.86 -14.93 9.40
CA GLY A 510 2.02 -16.16 8.60
C GLY A 510 1.82 -15.97 7.09
N LYS A 511 2.39 -16.90 6.31
CA LYS A 511 2.21 -16.94 4.85
C LYS A 511 0.77 -17.25 4.46
N SER A 512 0.06 -18.03 5.27
CA SER A 512 -1.37 -18.32 5.07
C SER A 512 -2.19 -17.03 5.04
N VAL A 513 -2.12 -16.24 6.11
CA VAL A 513 -2.86 -14.98 6.24
C VAL A 513 -2.40 -13.96 5.19
N GLN A 514 -1.11 -13.92 4.85
CA GLN A 514 -0.63 -13.10 3.74
C GLN A 514 -1.30 -13.48 2.40
N ARG A 515 -1.40 -14.78 2.08
CA ARG A 515 -2.10 -15.22 0.86
C ARG A 515 -3.57 -14.81 0.89
N GLU A 516 -4.22 -14.93 2.04
CA GLU A 516 -5.62 -14.52 2.19
C GLU A 516 -5.80 -13.00 2.02
N ALA A 517 -4.93 -12.19 2.63
CA ALA A 517 -4.93 -10.74 2.45
C ALA A 517 -4.84 -10.36 0.95
N VAL A 518 -4.01 -11.07 0.19
CA VAL A 518 -3.87 -10.84 -1.25
C VAL A 518 -5.09 -11.33 -2.04
N GLN A 519 -5.48 -12.59 -1.86
CA GLN A 519 -6.48 -13.25 -2.70
C GLN A 519 -7.92 -12.86 -2.35
N TYR A 520 -8.20 -12.69 -1.06
CA TYR A 520 -9.56 -12.44 -0.56
C TYR A 520 -9.80 -10.95 -0.33
N ALA A 521 -8.91 -10.29 0.41
CA ALA A 521 -9.04 -8.85 0.65
C ALA A 521 -8.54 -8.00 -0.53
N GLY A 522 -7.92 -8.59 -1.56
CA GLY A 522 -7.47 -7.85 -2.75
C GLY A 522 -6.35 -6.84 -2.44
N ILE A 523 -5.56 -7.10 -1.40
CA ILE A 523 -4.42 -6.25 -1.03
C ILE A 523 -3.24 -6.64 -1.92
N GLU A 524 -2.53 -5.65 -2.44
CA GLU A 524 -1.33 -5.93 -3.23
C GLU A 524 -0.28 -6.69 -2.43
N LYS A 525 0.33 -7.71 -3.04
CA LYS A 525 1.36 -8.54 -2.38
C LYS A 525 2.51 -7.71 -1.82
N SER A 526 2.94 -6.68 -2.55
CA SER A 526 4.00 -5.77 -2.13
C SER A 526 3.61 -4.91 -0.91
N ARG A 527 2.33 -4.85 -0.51
CA ARG A 527 1.83 -4.14 0.67
C ARG A 527 1.60 -5.02 1.89
N VAL A 528 1.87 -6.32 1.84
CA VAL A 528 1.70 -7.22 2.99
C VAL A 528 3.04 -7.79 3.41
N ARG A 529 3.42 -7.59 4.67
CA ARG A 529 4.68 -8.08 5.26
C ARG A 529 4.41 -9.02 6.41
N ILE A 530 5.22 -10.07 6.50
CA ILE A 530 5.17 -11.02 7.60
C ILE A 530 6.14 -10.53 8.66
N LEU A 531 5.63 -10.29 9.86
CA LEU A 531 6.43 -9.99 11.04
C LEU A 531 7.01 -11.28 11.62
N PRO A 532 8.20 -11.21 12.24
CA PRO A 532 8.74 -12.33 13.00
C PRO A 532 7.76 -12.79 14.08
N TRP A 533 7.59 -14.11 14.19
CA TRP A 533 6.79 -14.74 15.25
C TRP A 533 7.29 -14.35 16.64
N ILE A 534 6.42 -13.82 17.48
CA ILE A 534 6.82 -13.37 18.81
C ILE A 534 5.83 -13.88 19.85
N PHE A 535 6.38 -14.43 20.93
CA PHE A 535 5.61 -15.03 22.02
C PHE A 535 6.15 -14.62 23.38
N GLU A 536 5.35 -14.88 24.42
CA GLU A 536 5.81 -14.76 25.80
C GLU A 536 6.30 -16.11 26.31
N ILE A 537 7.28 -16.10 27.20
CA ILE A 537 7.65 -17.28 27.98
C ILE A 537 6.45 -17.70 28.83
N VAL A 538 6.21 -19.01 28.86
CA VAL A 538 5.23 -19.63 29.75
C VAL A 538 5.96 -20.09 31.00
N GLU A 539 5.60 -19.55 32.16
CA GLU A 539 6.15 -20.02 33.43
C GLU A 539 5.59 -21.38 33.79
N HIS A 540 6.46 -22.31 34.18
CA HIS A 540 6.04 -23.57 34.76
C HIS A 540 5.39 -23.32 36.12
N ASN A 541 4.12 -23.69 36.26
CA ASN A 541 3.47 -23.72 37.55
C ASN A 541 3.89 -25.01 38.27
N THR A 542 4.31 -24.87 39.53
CA THR A 542 4.59 -25.99 40.44
C THR A 542 3.32 -26.52 41.13
N SER A 543 2.21 -25.78 41.01
CA SER A 543 0.90 -26.23 41.49
C SER A 543 0.35 -27.37 40.63
N SER A 544 -0.29 -28.35 41.27
CA SER A 544 -1.01 -29.45 40.60
C SER A 544 -2.52 -29.35 40.80
N SER A 545 -3.04 -28.13 40.99
CA SER A 545 -4.46 -27.87 41.26
C SER A 545 -5.38 -28.41 40.17
N ALA A 546 -5.03 -28.21 38.89
CA ALA A 546 -5.81 -28.74 37.76
C ALA A 546 -5.85 -30.27 37.72
N ALA A 547 -4.71 -30.94 37.92
CA ALA A 547 -4.63 -32.40 37.97
C ALA A 547 -5.50 -33.00 39.10
N LYS A 548 -5.50 -32.36 40.28
CA LYS A 548 -6.38 -32.76 41.39
C LYS A 548 -7.86 -32.57 41.06
N ARG A 549 -8.22 -31.53 40.30
CA ARG A 549 -9.60 -31.17 39.96
C ARG A 549 -10.21 -32.06 38.87
N TYR A 550 -9.43 -32.41 37.85
CA TYR A 550 -9.94 -33.08 36.64
C TYR A 550 -9.44 -34.52 36.45
N GLY A 551 -8.50 -34.98 37.29
CA GLY A 551 -7.89 -36.30 37.16
C GLY A 551 -6.99 -36.38 35.93
N LYS A 552 -7.12 -37.45 35.14
CA LYS A 552 -6.46 -37.57 33.83
C LYS A 552 -7.35 -36.95 32.75
N TYR A 553 -6.83 -35.98 32.01
CA TYR A 553 -7.61 -35.25 31.03
C TYR A 553 -6.78 -34.80 29.84
N PHE A 554 -7.49 -34.42 28.77
CA PHE A 554 -6.95 -33.61 27.66
C PHE A 554 -7.77 -32.34 27.53
N VAL A 555 -7.19 -31.33 26.88
CA VAL A 555 -7.84 -30.04 26.66
C VAL A 555 -8.43 -29.99 25.27
N TRP A 556 -9.65 -29.51 25.11
CA TRP A 556 -10.23 -29.16 23.81
C TRP A 556 -10.44 -27.65 23.74
N LEU A 557 -9.72 -26.99 22.83
CA LEU A 557 -9.89 -25.57 22.52
C LEU A 557 -11.01 -25.41 21.50
N ILE A 558 -12.01 -24.58 21.82
CA ILE A 558 -13.11 -24.26 20.92
C ILE A 558 -13.12 -22.79 20.55
N ASP A 559 -13.20 -22.52 19.25
CA ASP A 559 -13.55 -21.21 18.69
C ASP A 559 -14.93 -21.24 18.00
N ILE A 560 -15.52 -20.05 17.80
CA ILE A 560 -16.82 -19.82 17.15
C ILE A 560 -16.83 -20.24 15.67
N TYR A 561 -15.64 -20.41 15.08
CA TYR A 561 -15.43 -20.80 13.69
C TYR A 561 -15.14 -22.31 13.54
N ASP A 562 -15.16 -23.09 14.63
CA ASP A 562 -14.79 -24.50 14.62
C ASP A 562 -15.93 -25.43 14.15
N ASN A 563 -15.56 -26.59 13.60
CA ASN A 563 -16.50 -27.68 13.34
C ASN A 563 -16.81 -28.49 14.61
N TYR A 564 -17.43 -27.85 15.59
CA TYR A 564 -17.74 -28.47 16.88
C TYR A 564 -18.63 -29.72 16.75
N LYS A 565 -19.48 -29.82 15.72
CA LYS A 565 -20.31 -31.00 15.47
C LYS A 565 -19.45 -32.23 15.19
N PHE A 566 -18.51 -32.11 14.25
CA PHE A 566 -17.56 -33.16 13.91
C PHE A 566 -16.78 -33.66 15.14
N ILE A 567 -16.33 -32.74 16.00
CA ILE A 567 -15.58 -33.10 17.20
C ILE A 567 -16.46 -33.81 18.23
N ILE A 568 -17.66 -33.30 18.51
CA ILE A 568 -18.57 -33.91 19.50
C ILE A 568 -18.98 -35.33 19.10
N GLU A 569 -19.23 -35.55 17.81
CA GLU A 569 -19.52 -36.88 17.26
C GLU A 569 -18.31 -37.81 17.42
N THR A 570 -17.11 -37.34 17.08
CA THR A 570 -15.87 -38.11 17.24
C THR A 570 -15.59 -38.45 18.72
N LEU A 571 -15.81 -37.50 19.63
CA LEU A 571 -15.68 -37.72 21.07
C LEU A 571 -16.67 -38.78 21.57
N SER A 572 -17.89 -38.82 21.02
CA SER A 572 -18.86 -39.87 21.34
C SER A 572 -18.32 -41.24 20.95
N MET A 573 -17.80 -41.37 19.73
CA MET A 573 -17.18 -42.60 19.26
C MET A 573 -15.97 -43.01 20.11
N TYR A 574 -15.14 -42.05 20.53
CA TYR A 574 -13.98 -42.30 21.40
C TYR A 574 -14.41 -42.87 22.77
N TYR A 575 -15.40 -42.25 23.42
CA TYR A 575 -15.90 -42.72 24.71
C TYR A 575 -16.64 -44.06 24.64
N GLU A 576 -17.41 -44.30 23.57
CA GLU A 576 -18.09 -45.58 23.34
C GLU A 576 -17.10 -46.75 23.15
N LYS A 577 -15.92 -46.48 22.57
CA LYS A 577 -14.83 -47.47 22.44
C LYS A 577 -13.92 -47.56 23.68
N GLY A 578 -14.29 -46.94 24.80
CA GLY A 578 -13.58 -47.10 26.07
C GLY A 578 -12.52 -46.03 26.37
N GLY A 579 -12.53 -44.87 25.69
CA GLY A 579 -11.68 -43.74 26.05
C GLY A 579 -11.88 -43.31 27.50
N SER A 580 -10.79 -43.09 28.25
CA SER A 580 -10.86 -42.90 29.71
C SER A 580 -10.64 -41.45 30.16
N LEU A 581 -9.98 -40.63 29.33
CA LEU A 581 -9.64 -39.25 29.68
C LEU A 581 -10.86 -38.33 29.76
N THR A 582 -10.88 -37.47 30.78
CA THR A 582 -11.81 -36.33 30.82
C THR A 582 -11.47 -35.34 29.70
N CYS A 583 -12.46 -34.85 28.97
CA CYS A 583 -12.29 -33.78 27.99
C CYS A 583 -12.59 -32.44 28.66
N VAL A 584 -11.55 -31.63 28.87
CA VAL A 584 -11.66 -30.29 29.45
C VAL A 584 -11.79 -29.27 28.32
N VAL A 585 -12.99 -28.72 28.15
CA VAL A 585 -13.29 -27.73 27.11
C VAL A 585 -12.94 -26.34 27.60
N LEU A 586 -12.02 -25.69 26.90
CA LEU A 586 -11.67 -24.28 27.09
C LEU A 586 -12.32 -23.47 25.98
N ALA A 587 -13.25 -22.61 26.36
CA ALA A 587 -14.03 -21.82 25.42
C ALA A 587 -14.28 -20.41 25.97
N LYS A 588 -13.40 -19.47 25.64
CA LYS A 588 -13.47 -18.08 26.12
C LYS A 588 -14.73 -17.35 25.62
N ASP A 589 -15.15 -17.59 24.37
CA ASP A 589 -16.30 -16.89 23.78
C ASP A 589 -17.66 -17.59 23.97
N ILE A 590 -17.66 -18.86 24.37
CA ILE A 590 -18.89 -19.64 24.63
C ILE A 590 -19.60 -19.16 25.90
N GLN A 591 -18.89 -18.50 26.83
CA GLN A 591 -19.46 -18.11 28.12
C GLN A 591 -20.02 -16.69 28.15
N ARG A 592 -19.42 -15.75 27.40
CA ARG A 592 -19.81 -14.33 27.45
C ARG A 592 -21.12 -14.00 26.72
N SER A 593 -21.64 -14.92 25.91
CA SER A 593 -22.91 -14.72 25.22
C SER A 593 -23.88 -15.89 25.44
N GLU A 594 -24.74 -15.78 26.45
CA GLU A 594 -25.96 -16.60 26.53
C GLU A 594 -26.92 -16.36 25.36
N THR A 595 -26.63 -15.38 24.51
CA THR A 595 -27.47 -14.92 23.39
C THR A 595 -27.11 -15.53 22.03
N LYS A 596 -25.95 -16.18 21.86
CA LYS A 596 -25.58 -16.76 20.54
C LYS A 596 -26.11 -18.20 20.39
N ASN A 597 -26.91 -18.43 19.36
CA ASN A 597 -27.61 -19.71 19.13
C ASN A 597 -26.69 -20.95 19.08
N TYR A 598 -25.46 -20.81 18.57
CA TYR A 598 -24.53 -21.94 18.45
C TYR A 598 -24.02 -22.46 19.81
N VAL A 599 -23.82 -21.59 20.81
CA VAL A 599 -23.41 -21.96 22.19
C VAL A 599 -24.46 -22.86 22.83
N LYS A 600 -25.73 -22.47 22.68
CA LYS A 600 -26.86 -23.28 23.15
C LYS A 600 -26.88 -24.63 22.46
N MET A 601 -26.56 -24.66 21.16
CA MET A 601 -26.50 -25.89 20.38
C MET A 601 -25.39 -26.83 20.86
N ILE A 602 -24.16 -26.34 21.07
CA ILE A 602 -23.04 -27.14 21.62
C ILE A 602 -23.41 -27.73 22.98
N ARG A 603 -23.90 -26.88 23.91
CA ARG A 603 -24.31 -27.34 25.25
C ARG A 603 -25.42 -28.37 25.18
N LYS A 604 -26.39 -28.18 24.29
CA LYS A 604 -27.48 -29.13 24.05
C LYS A 604 -26.92 -30.47 23.54
N MET A 605 -26.08 -30.45 22.51
CA MET A 605 -25.45 -31.67 21.97
C MET A 605 -24.66 -32.44 23.03
N ILE A 606 -23.94 -31.74 23.93
CA ILE A 606 -23.22 -32.38 25.04
C ILE A 606 -24.19 -32.98 26.06
N LYS A 607 -25.27 -32.28 26.41
CA LYS A 607 -26.28 -32.75 27.39
C LYS A 607 -27.13 -33.92 26.87
N ASP A 608 -27.39 -33.97 25.57
CA ASP A 608 -28.28 -34.96 24.94
C ASP A 608 -27.67 -36.39 24.93
N SER A 609 -26.43 -36.60 25.42
CA SER A 609 -25.85 -37.94 25.64
C SER A 609 -25.35 -38.10 27.06
N HIS A 610 -25.80 -39.17 27.70
CA HIS A 610 -25.36 -39.56 29.04
C HIS A 610 -23.86 -39.86 29.09
N ILE A 611 -23.30 -40.45 28.03
CA ILE A 611 -21.86 -40.74 27.93
C ILE A 611 -21.07 -39.43 27.87
N ARG A 612 -21.50 -38.48 27.05
CA ARG A 612 -20.84 -37.18 26.90
C ARG A 612 -20.89 -36.34 28.18
N ASN A 613 -22.03 -36.28 28.86
CA ASN A 613 -22.21 -35.49 30.09
C ASN A 613 -21.31 -35.97 31.25
N LYS A 614 -20.94 -37.26 31.26
CA LYS A 614 -20.04 -37.82 32.28
C LYS A 614 -18.59 -37.38 32.09
N HIS A 615 -18.11 -37.27 30.84
CA HIS A 615 -16.68 -37.12 30.53
C HIS A 615 -16.28 -35.73 30.02
N ILE A 616 -17.21 -34.90 29.56
CA ILE A 616 -16.91 -33.55 29.05
C ILE A 616 -17.13 -32.51 30.17
N ARG A 617 -16.14 -31.65 30.39
CA ARG A 617 -16.15 -30.58 31.40
C ARG A 617 -15.87 -29.24 30.74
N ILE A 618 -16.87 -28.36 30.69
CA ILE A 618 -16.73 -27.01 30.14
C ILE A 618 -16.23 -26.08 31.24
N CYS A 619 -15.05 -25.49 31.04
CA CYS A 619 -14.49 -24.53 31.99
C CYS A 619 -15.06 -23.13 31.81
N LYS A 620 -15.04 -22.36 32.90
CA LYS A 620 -15.36 -20.93 32.88
C LYS A 620 -14.19 -20.08 32.40
N ASP A 621 -14.49 -18.83 32.02
CA ASP A 621 -13.47 -17.80 31.85
C ASP A 621 -12.56 -17.82 33.09
N MET A 622 -11.26 -17.91 32.86
CA MET A 622 -10.27 -18.16 33.91
C MET A 622 -9.06 -17.25 33.75
N PRO A 623 -8.36 -16.91 34.85
CA PRO A 623 -7.13 -16.15 34.80
C PRO A 623 -6.02 -16.89 34.02
N LYS A 624 -5.09 -16.14 33.43
CA LYS A 624 -3.93 -16.67 32.68
C LYS A 624 -3.12 -17.73 33.44
N LYS A 625 -2.98 -17.58 34.76
CA LYS A 625 -2.28 -18.56 35.62
C LYS A 625 -3.02 -19.90 35.72
N GLU A 626 -4.35 -19.89 35.84
CA GLU A 626 -5.16 -21.11 35.86
C GLU A 626 -5.17 -21.77 34.49
N PHE A 627 -5.20 -20.98 33.41
CA PHE A 627 -5.07 -21.49 32.05
C PHE A 627 -3.74 -22.24 31.83
N GLY A 628 -2.62 -21.64 32.27
CA GLY A 628 -1.30 -22.29 32.24
C GLY A 628 -1.25 -23.59 33.05
N ASP A 629 -1.82 -23.61 34.26
CA ASP A 629 -1.92 -24.82 35.11
C ASP A 629 -2.72 -25.94 34.42
N ILE A 630 -3.83 -25.60 33.78
CA ILE A 630 -4.65 -26.57 33.04
C ILE A 630 -3.90 -27.13 31.83
N LEU A 631 -3.24 -26.27 31.05
CA LEU A 631 -2.46 -26.72 29.89
C LEU A 631 -1.31 -27.63 30.31
N GLN A 632 -0.49 -27.20 31.27
CA GLN A 632 0.71 -27.92 31.71
C GLN A 632 0.43 -29.34 32.19
N ASN A 633 -0.72 -29.56 32.83
CA ASN A 633 -1.11 -30.87 33.37
C ASN A 633 -1.96 -31.70 32.39
N ALA A 634 -2.28 -31.17 31.20
CA ALA A 634 -3.04 -31.91 30.18
C ALA A 634 -2.19 -33.00 29.55
N LYS A 635 -2.83 -34.12 29.16
CA LYS A 635 -2.15 -35.16 28.37
C LYS A 635 -1.77 -34.69 26.97
N PHE A 636 -2.70 -33.99 26.33
CA PHE A 636 -2.53 -33.35 25.04
C PHE A 636 -3.58 -32.23 24.90
N VAL A 637 -3.40 -31.40 23.88
CA VAL A 637 -4.37 -30.35 23.48
C VAL A 637 -4.99 -30.71 22.15
N LEU A 638 -6.30 -30.64 22.04
CA LEU A 638 -7.08 -30.78 20.81
C LEU A 638 -7.53 -29.40 20.34
N PHE A 639 -7.15 -29.02 19.12
CA PHE A 639 -7.55 -27.79 18.46
C PHE A 639 -8.30 -28.07 17.16
N SER A 640 -9.51 -27.53 17.07
CA SER A 640 -10.47 -27.84 16.00
C SER A 640 -10.73 -26.71 15.00
N GLY A 641 -9.93 -25.65 15.02
CA GLY A 641 -10.16 -24.49 14.16
C GLY A 641 -9.64 -24.65 12.73
N TYR A 642 -10.45 -24.16 11.78
CA TYR A 642 -10.06 -24.00 10.38
C TYR A 642 -9.10 -22.82 10.16
N SER A 643 -9.18 -21.82 11.03
CA SER A 643 -8.37 -20.61 10.99
C SER A 643 -7.64 -20.41 12.30
N ASP A 644 -6.54 -19.68 12.24
CA ASP A 644 -5.73 -19.40 13.41
C ASP A 644 -6.17 -18.13 14.15
N HIS A 645 -7.22 -18.25 14.97
CA HIS A 645 -7.59 -17.21 15.94
C HIS A 645 -6.89 -17.42 17.29
N TYR A 646 -6.70 -18.69 17.70
CA TYR A 646 -6.13 -19.10 18.99
C TYR A 646 -5.04 -20.17 18.85
N GLY A 647 -4.96 -20.82 17.69
CA GLY A 647 -4.22 -22.07 17.49
C GLY A 647 -2.72 -21.89 17.71
N SER A 648 -2.10 -20.87 17.11
CA SER A 648 -0.66 -20.67 17.13
C SER A 648 -0.13 -20.31 18.51
N LYS A 649 -0.84 -19.43 19.24
CA LYS A 649 -0.46 -19.09 20.62
C LYS A 649 -0.49 -20.33 21.50
N VAL A 650 -1.58 -21.09 21.46
CA VAL A 650 -1.70 -22.27 22.33
C VAL A 650 -0.78 -23.40 21.87
N ALA A 651 -0.53 -23.57 20.57
CA ALA A 651 0.45 -24.52 20.06
C ALA A 651 1.85 -24.23 20.63
N PHE A 652 2.28 -22.97 20.57
CA PHE A 652 3.56 -22.54 21.14
C PHE A 652 3.60 -22.76 22.66
N GLN A 653 2.56 -22.33 23.39
CA GLN A 653 2.50 -22.47 24.85
C GLN A 653 2.48 -23.93 25.29
N SER A 654 1.77 -24.79 24.58
CA SER A 654 1.71 -26.23 24.86
C SER A 654 3.08 -26.87 24.64
N ALA A 655 3.77 -26.53 23.56
CA ALA A 655 5.11 -27.02 23.28
C ALA A 655 6.14 -26.56 24.33
N MET A 656 6.07 -25.31 24.79
CA MET A 656 6.88 -24.79 25.91
C MET A 656 6.63 -25.54 27.22
N LEU A 657 5.43 -26.08 27.41
CA LEU A 657 5.06 -26.86 28.58
C LEU A 657 5.29 -28.37 28.39
N GLY A 658 5.81 -28.81 27.24
CA GLY A 658 6.01 -30.22 26.92
C GLY A 658 4.71 -31.00 26.68
N VAL A 659 3.65 -30.32 26.25
CA VAL A 659 2.31 -30.89 26.02
C VAL A 659 2.07 -31.02 24.52
N PRO A 660 1.83 -32.22 23.98
CA PRO A 660 1.58 -32.42 22.55
C PRO A 660 0.23 -31.85 22.13
N MET A 661 0.10 -31.57 20.83
CA MET A 661 -1.11 -30.98 20.26
C MET A 661 -1.63 -31.82 19.08
N LEU A 662 -2.93 -32.11 19.10
CA LEU A 662 -3.72 -32.58 17.98
C LEU A 662 -4.40 -31.39 17.32
N SER A 663 -4.20 -31.18 16.02
CA SER A 663 -4.75 -30.03 15.29
C SER A 663 -5.48 -30.48 14.03
N GLY A 664 -6.61 -29.84 13.72
CA GLY A 664 -7.30 -30.00 12.43
C GLY A 664 -6.49 -29.48 11.22
N GLY A 665 -5.33 -28.87 11.47
CA GLY A 665 -4.36 -28.55 10.44
C GLY A 665 -4.65 -27.26 9.70
N CYS A 666 -5.07 -26.21 10.43
CA CYS A 666 -5.05 -24.86 9.87
C CYS A 666 -3.62 -24.50 9.43
N ASP A 667 -3.51 -23.80 8.29
CA ASP A 667 -2.22 -23.56 7.63
C ASP A 667 -1.21 -22.85 8.53
N THR A 668 -1.68 -21.94 9.39
CA THR A 668 -0.78 -21.17 10.26
C THR A 668 -0.16 -22.04 11.35
N VAL A 669 -0.92 -22.97 11.96
CA VAL A 669 -0.38 -23.91 12.95
C VAL A 669 0.57 -24.90 12.28
N LYS A 670 0.29 -25.33 11.04
CA LYS A 670 1.25 -26.13 10.25
C LYS A 670 2.57 -25.39 10.01
N GLU A 671 2.49 -24.14 9.53
CA GLU A 671 3.66 -23.31 9.32
C GLU A 671 4.47 -23.09 10.61
N LEU A 672 3.77 -22.86 11.72
CA LEU A 672 4.39 -22.73 13.03
C LEU A 672 5.07 -24.03 13.47
N SER A 673 4.39 -25.17 13.31
CA SER A 673 4.88 -26.50 13.65
C SER A 673 6.15 -26.83 12.88
N ASP A 674 6.15 -26.60 11.57
CA ASP A 674 7.30 -26.84 10.69
C ASP A 674 8.48 -25.92 11.05
N ARG A 675 8.20 -24.64 11.31
CA ARG A 675 9.23 -23.62 11.57
C ARG A 675 9.89 -23.76 12.94
N MET A 676 9.14 -24.19 13.95
CA MET A 676 9.59 -24.24 15.34
C MET A 676 9.83 -25.65 15.85
N GLY A 677 9.57 -26.67 15.02
CA GLY A 677 9.68 -28.08 15.41
C GLY A 677 8.65 -28.47 16.46
N LEU A 678 7.42 -27.93 16.38
CA LEU A 678 6.37 -28.30 17.34
C LEU A 678 5.91 -29.73 17.09
N ARG A 679 5.66 -30.49 18.16
CA ARG A 679 5.07 -31.84 18.08
C ARG A 679 3.56 -31.74 17.90
N THR A 680 3.14 -31.25 16.75
CA THR A 680 1.72 -31.19 16.36
C THR A 680 1.40 -32.37 15.46
N VAL A 681 0.38 -33.14 15.82
CA VAL A 681 -0.17 -34.19 14.97
C VAL A 681 -1.44 -33.65 14.31
N PHE A 682 -1.51 -33.80 12.99
CA PHE A 682 -2.59 -33.24 12.19
C PHE A 682 -3.64 -34.30 11.83
N TYR A 683 -4.92 -33.91 11.84
CA TYR A 683 -6.03 -34.75 11.39
C TYR A 683 -6.87 -34.03 10.33
N ASP A 684 -7.59 -34.80 9.52
CA ASP A 684 -8.51 -34.28 8.51
C ASP A 684 -9.89 -33.99 9.12
N HIS A 685 -10.40 -32.77 8.89
CA HIS A 685 -11.74 -32.34 9.32
C HIS A 685 -12.91 -33.13 8.72
N SER A 686 -12.64 -34.03 7.77
CA SER A 686 -13.62 -34.93 7.17
C SER A 686 -13.52 -36.38 7.67
N ASN A 687 -12.51 -36.72 8.49
CA ASN A 687 -12.20 -38.11 8.87
C ASN A 687 -12.31 -38.34 10.39
N GLN A 688 -13.53 -38.67 10.84
CA GLN A 688 -13.81 -38.93 12.26
C GLN A 688 -13.07 -40.16 12.81
N GLU A 689 -12.90 -41.20 11.98
CA GLU A 689 -12.18 -42.41 12.40
C GLU A 689 -10.69 -42.16 12.61
N GLN A 690 -10.07 -41.33 11.77
CA GLN A 690 -8.68 -40.92 11.95
C GLN A 690 -8.52 -40.18 13.27
N LEU A 691 -9.34 -39.15 13.53
CA LEU A 691 -9.26 -38.40 14.77
C LEU A 691 -9.51 -39.30 16.00
N GLN A 692 -10.49 -40.20 15.95
CA GLN A 692 -10.70 -41.17 17.03
C GLN A 692 -9.44 -42.00 17.32
N LYS A 693 -8.79 -42.54 16.28
CA LYS A 693 -7.56 -43.34 16.44
C LYS A 693 -6.44 -42.51 17.06
N LEU A 694 -6.28 -41.25 16.62
CA LEU A 694 -5.29 -40.33 17.16
C LEU A 694 -5.54 -40.00 18.64
N LEU A 695 -6.80 -39.81 19.06
CA LEU A 695 -7.15 -39.59 20.47
C LEU A 695 -6.70 -40.77 21.35
N PHE A 696 -6.92 -42.01 20.92
CA PHE A 696 -6.44 -43.20 21.64
C PHE A 696 -4.92 -43.35 21.64
N GLN A 697 -4.24 -42.92 20.58
CA GLN A 697 -2.78 -42.94 20.51
C GLN A 697 -2.19 -41.96 21.52
N GLU A 698 -2.65 -40.71 21.53
CA GLU A 698 -2.17 -39.69 22.47
C GLU A 698 -2.55 -40.01 23.93
N GLU A 699 -3.68 -40.68 24.17
CA GLU A 699 -4.02 -41.19 25.51
C GLU A 699 -3.00 -42.21 26.05
N LYS A 700 -2.46 -43.06 25.16
CA LYS A 700 -1.51 -44.14 25.51
C LYS A 700 -0.05 -43.68 25.53
N CYS A 701 0.28 -42.60 24.82
CA CYS A 701 1.63 -42.05 24.80
C CYS A 701 2.07 -41.65 26.22
N VAL A 702 3.23 -42.16 26.64
CA VAL A 702 3.93 -41.66 27.82
C VAL A 702 4.75 -40.46 27.34
N ASN A 703 4.48 -39.27 27.91
CA ASN A 703 5.26 -38.08 27.59
C ASN A 703 6.68 -38.28 28.12
N GLU A 704 7.59 -38.74 27.27
CA GLU A 704 9.03 -38.66 27.54
C GLU A 704 9.43 -37.18 27.61
N SER A 705 10.31 -36.87 28.55
CA SER A 705 10.73 -35.52 28.93
C SER A 705 11.13 -34.67 27.71
N MET A 706 10.28 -33.70 27.35
CA MET A 706 10.48 -32.75 26.25
C MET A 706 11.36 -31.54 26.62
N ALA A 707 12.28 -31.70 27.57
CA ALA A 707 13.10 -30.59 28.07
C ALA A 707 13.93 -29.88 26.97
N GLU A 708 14.37 -30.62 25.95
CA GLU A 708 15.17 -30.06 24.84
C GLU A 708 14.37 -29.13 23.90
N SER A 709 13.05 -29.32 23.74
CA SER A 709 12.25 -28.46 22.87
C SER A 709 12.02 -27.08 23.47
N CYS A 710 12.03 -26.95 24.80
CA CYS A 710 11.73 -25.70 25.50
C CYS A 710 12.82 -24.64 25.27
N PHE A 711 14.09 -25.00 25.41
CA PHE A 711 15.23 -24.09 25.16
C PHE A 711 15.28 -23.59 23.72
N HIS A 712 14.92 -24.43 22.75
CA HIS A 712 14.87 -24.02 21.35
C HIS A 712 13.82 -22.95 21.09
N LEU A 713 12.69 -22.99 21.80
CA LEU A 713 11.57 -22.09 21.60
C LEU A 713 11.78 -20.70 22.22
N GLU A 714 12.65 -20.58 23.23
CA GLU A 714 13.01 -19.29 23.86
C GLU A 714 13.50 -18.24 22.85
N LYS A 715 14.10 -18.68 21.73
CA LYS A 715 14.57 -17.75 20.69
C LYS A 715 13.44 -17.01 19.96
N TYR A 716 12.19 -17.49 20.04
CA TYR A 716 11.01 -16.85 19.45
C TYR A 716 10.25 -15.98 20.47
N THR A 717 10.82 -15.74 21.64
CA THR A 717 10.16 -15.00 22.71
C THR A 717 10.59 -13.53 22.76
N VAL A 718 9.80 -12.67 23.40
CA VAL A 718 10.14 -11.26 23.67
C VAL A 718 11.41 -11.08 24.51
N GLN A 719 11.84 -12.11 25.23
CA GLN A 719 13.07 -12.11 26.01
C GLN A 719 14.29 -12.13 25.08
N ASN A 720 14.19 -12.72 23.89
CA ASN A 720 15.28 -12.74 22.92
C ASN A 720 15.45 -11.37 22.25
N ASN A 721 16.60 -10.73 22.51
CA ASN A 721 16.93 -9.41 21.98
C ASN A 721 16.96 -9.37 20.44
N ASN A 722 17.49 -10.41 19.78
CA ASN A 722 17.52 -10.48 18.31
C ASN A 722 16.11 -10.52 17.74
N GLN A 723 15.17 -11.17 18.43
CA GLN A 723 13.79 -11.23 17.99
C GLN A 723 13.11 -9.85 18.05
N CYS A 724 13.32 -9.10 19.13
CA CYS A 724 12.86 -7.71 19.24
C CYS A 724 13.50 -6.80 18.18
N ILE A 725 14.81 -6.93 17.93
CA ILE A 725 15.53 -6.17 16.90
C ILE A 725 14.95 -6.47 15.51
N ASN A 726 14.76 -7.75 15.17
CA ASN A 726 14.22 -8.16 13.88
C ASN A 726 12.80 -7.65 13.68
N LEU A 727 11.97 -7.71 14.73
CA LEU A 727 10.62 -7.18 14.71
C LEU A 727 10.61 -5.66 14.47
N TYR A 728 11.40 -4.92 15.26
CA TYR A 728 11.51 -3.47 15.10
C TYR A 728 11.99 -3.10 13.69
N LYS A 729 13.07 -3.73 13.18
CA LYS A 729 13.56 -3.49 11.82
C LYS A 729 12.51 -3.77 10.76
N ALA A 730 11.72 -4.84 10.91
CA ALA A 730 10.64 -5.16 9.98
C ALA A 730 9.56 -4.07 9.92
N VAL A 731 9.26 -3.41 11.05
CA VAL A 731 8.30 -2.29 11.10
C VAL A 731 8.95 -0.98 10.61
N HIS A 732 10.13 -0.66 11.12
CA HIS A 732 10.91 0.56 10.83
C HIS A 732 11.24 0.71 9.33
N ASN A 733 11.40 -0.41 8.61
CA ASN A 733 11.64 -0.40 7.17
C ASN A 733 10.45 0.09 6.34
N TYR A 734 9.24 0.13 6.90
CA TYR A 734 8.02 0.48 6.17
C TYR A 734 7.17 1.57 6.84
N LEU A 735 7.53 2.01 8.04
CA LEU A 735 6.91 3.15 8.73
C LEU A 735 7.95 4.21 9.15
N PRO A 736 7.60 5.51 9.16
CA PRO A 736 8.50 6.65 9.40
C PRO A 736 8.76 6.90 10.90
N ILE A 737 9.00 5.82 11.62
CA ILE A 737 9.30 5.77 13.07
C ILE A 737 10.80 5.69 13.35
#